data_AF-A0AAV2HU54-F1
#
_entry.id   AF-A0AAV2HU54-F1
#
_cell.length_a   1.000
_cell.length_b   1.000
_cell.length_c   1.000
_cell.angle_alpha   90.00
_cell.angle_beta   90.00
_cell.angle_gamma   90.00
#
_symmetry.space_group_name_H-M   'P 1'
#
loop_
_entity.id
_entity.type
_entity.pdbx_description
1 polymer ?
#
loop_
_entity_poly.entity_id
_entity_poly.type
_entity_poly.pdbx_seq_one_letter_code
_entity_poly.pdbx_strand_id
1 'polypeptide(L)'
;MSGRLGSTSSVCSVAPFDANDIPISVELPDAARFLLEFLSEISAKPELYEGPLVECAIQRYERYWLPLVAKHPGRLLPAPLDIEWIWQCHMLSPTAYNTDCQNIAGKLIDHHLMEKSQRKELLKDSERLWRKEYADVPFSACDAVTPWFDCEFVSALTYNLALAVSRQKSFYYQVSLPHYRDEKFLNNALHRYKKFLFLKCHNPGVFLVPCYDNDLMWHTHMLHPVFYKDDTEAYMGSLLPHDDSVNDRSVGSKLLLAEAKTRNLWRKVFSEKFSYFGAMYRGEPPNSKLHAMNKEDIYRVCTKQVDVLIEKVRISGLPLGKSYKLKLCYNTGYQNFNRSLFVTENIATVKGNSRTLEDHRLNTHFSFDTRYNDKIIASLQQKSGKLCLGTNDVVGEGKIDLQKKIQPLNSKGLTANDEIDCGDGMSIGLVWSCPAPALGPCVLRLEPGDYQSCVMPEDRESMWGPIPLPRLPPGVDNHCSVASHKLLNHTRRVVYTVRMIHSEPLLMSAIHVFYGDKLTAVAHLVVGDQLPLPSSVIESKKCVTLNPKEGQRAVLIKSSKGDWGVAVGWWEGFQRRLTSRKGSGSEGHLEVRFYHLSTRKWHYVSFDRLYSLATSKFEIGDCVVEFDSGFIEISSEKCEIAENLGLIFSVALIHVLCQPRPSNWAPQLSSSRSEEQALPRLGGSEEIALLLAAGVLIATPCNHAIK
;
A
#
# COMPACT_ATOMS: atom_id res chain seq x y z
N MET A 1 49.85 29.34 55.34
CA MET A 1 50.17 28.57 54.12
C MET A 1 48.90 28.43 53.30
N SER A 2 48.73 29.29 52.30
CA SER A 2 47.64 29.26 51.35
C SER A 2 48.07 28.48 50.10
N GLY A 3 47.20 27.61 49.61
CA GLY A 3 47.41 26.88 48.36
C GLY A 3 46.06 26.53 47.76
N ARG A 4 45.51 27.45 46.96
CA ARG A 4 44.36 27.20 46.08
C ARG A 4 44.81 26.24 44.98
N LEU A 5 44.22 25.04 44.95
CA LEU A 5 44.30 24.15 43.79
C LEU A 5 43.28 24.63 42.76
N GLY A 6 43.79 25.00 41.59
CA GLY A 6 43.04 25.54 40.48
C GLY A 6 42.14 24.50 39.82
N SER A 7 40.88 24.90 39.61
CA SER A 7 39.97 24.27 38.66
C SER A 7 40.41 24.60 37.24
N THR A 8 40.78 23.57 36.46
CA THR A 8 40.90 23.68 35.00
C THR A 8 39.89 22.74 34.35
N SER A 9 38.67 23.23 34.16
CA SER A 9 37.77 22.71 33.15
C SER A 9 37.45 23.87 32.19
N SER A 10 38.35 24.12 31.25
CA SER A 10 38.03 24.99 30.11
C SER A 10 37.04 24.24 29.23
N VAL A 11 35.76 24.49 29.46
CA VAL A 11 34.71 24.19 28.48
C VAL A 11 35.00 25.10 27.30
N CYS A 12 35.59 24.56 26.22
CA CYS A 12 35.61 25.28 24.95
C CYS A 12 34.15 25.55 24.58
N SER A 13 33.74 26.81 24.68
CA SER A 13 32.44 27.27 24.22
C SER A 13 32.41 27.08 22.70
N VAL A 14 31.71 26.05 22.24
CA VAL A 14 31.33 25.94 20.82
C VAL A 14 30.55 27.20 20.48
N ALA A 15 30.92 27.88 19.39
CA ALA A 15 30.21 29.07 18.94
C ALA A 15 28.70 28.76 18.83
N PRO A 16 27.80 29.71 19.18
CA PRO A 16 26.38 29.49 19.00
C PRO A 16 26.08 29.29 17.50
N PHE A 17 25.19 28.37 17.18
CA PHE A 17 24.76 28.15 15.80
C PHE A 17 23.92 29.33 15.31
N ASP A 18 24.38 29.96 14.22
CA ASP A 18 23.57 30.84 13.38
C ASP A 18 23.50 30.24 11.96
N ALA A 19 22.27 30.12 11.43
CA ALA A 19 22.05 29.60 10.08
C ALA A 19 22.54 30.57 8.98
N ASN A 20 22.70 31.85 9.29
CA ASN A 20 23.17 32.86 8.35
C ASN A 20 24.68 32.77 8.09
N ASP A 21 25.44 32.19 9.02
CA ASP A 21 26.89 31.99 8.89
C ASP A 21 27.26 30.88 7.90
N ILE A 22 26.27 30.12 7.42
CA ILE A 22 26.45 29.00 6.50
C ILE A 22 25.89 29.39 5.14
N PRO A 23 26.75 29.90 4.23
CA PRO A 23 26.33 30.26 2.89
C PRO A 23 25.89 29.01 2.13
N ILE A 24 24.80 29.14 1.40
CA ILE A 24 24.32 28.13 0.45
C ILE A 24 23.94 28.90 -0.81
N SER A 25 24.66 28.64 -1.90
CA SER A 25 24.56 29.38 -3.16
C SER A 25 23.39 28.90 -4.04
N VAL A 26 22.67 27.87 -3.60
CA VAL A 26 21.54 27.25 -4.31
C VAL A 26 20.25 27.40 -3.51
N GLU A 27 19.15 27.74 -4.17
CA GLU A 27 17.80 27.66 -3.59
C GLU A 27 17.37 26.18 -3.42
N LEU A 28 17.92 25.52 -2.40
CA LEU A 28 17.77 24.09 -2.18
C LEU A 28 16.31 23.62 -2.06
N PRO A 29 15.35 24.36 -1.45
CA PRO A 29 13.96 23.95 -1.43
C PRO A 29 13.35 23.77 -2.83
N ASP A 30 13.66 24.66 -3.76
CA ASP A 30 13.16 24.58 -5.14
C ASP A 30 13.90 23.49 -5.93
N ALA A 31 15.22 23.45 -5.85
CA ALA A 31 16.04 22.41 -6.47
C ALA A 31 15.66 20.99 -5.97
N ALA A 32 15.32 20.84 -4.69
CA ALA A 32 14.88 19.57 -4.12
C ALA A 32 13.57 19.09 -4.76
N ARG A 33 12.65 19.99 -5.13
CA ARG A 33 11.43 19.59 -5.85
C ARG A 33 11.75 19.08 -7.26
N PHE A 34 12.72 19.69 -7.94
CA PHE A 34 13.19 19.22 -9.25
C PHE A 34 13.85 17.83 -9.14
N LEU A 35 14.68 17.62 -8.11
CA LEU A 35 15.26 16.31 -7.82
C LEU A 35 14.17 15.25 -7.55
N LEU A 36 13.18 15.57 -6.73
CA LEU A 36 12.07 14.67 -6.43
C LEU A 36 11.22 14.34 -7.67
N GLU A 37 11.07 15.27 -8.60
CA GLU A 37 10.40 15.02 -9.87
C GLU A 37 11.22 14.06 -10.75
N PHE A 38 12.52 14.32 -10.92
CA PHE A 38 13.43 13.44 -11.65
C PHE A 38 13.47 12.03 -11.07
N LEU A 39 13.65 11.89 -9.76
CA LEU A 39 13.68 10.60 -9.06
C LEU A 39 12.34 9.85 -9.20
N SER A 40 11.22 10.57 -9.28
CA SER A 40 9.92 9.95 -9.56
C SER A 40 9.88 9.31 -10.96
N GLU A 41 10.50 9.93 -11.96
CA GLU A 41 10.59 9.38 -13.32
C GLU A 41 11.49 8.14 -13.37
N ILE A 42 12.61 8.16 -12.66
CA ILE A 42 13.49 6.99 -12.50
C ILE A 42 12.75 5.84 -11.80
N SER A 43 11.97 6.13 -10.75
CA SER A 43 11.23 5.10 -10.02
C SER A 43 10.14 4.40 -10.84
N ALA A 44 9.70 5.02 -11.93
CA ALA A 44 8.76 4.41 -12.86
C ALA A 44 9.44 3.47 -13.88
N LYS A 45 10.78 3.36 -13.86
CA LYS A 45 11.59 2.59 -14.81
C LYS A 45 12.60 1.68 -14.10
N PRO A 46 12.16 0.55 -13.52
CA PRO A 46 13.03 -0.37 -12.80
C PRO A 46 14.23 -0.90 -13.61
N GLU A 47 14.13 -0.89 -14.94
CA GLU A 47 15.22 -1.23 -15.87
C GLU A 47 16.45 -0.31 -15.74
N LEU A 48 16.33 0.86 -15.10
CA LEU A 48 17.43 1.79 -14.81
C LEU A 48 18.11 1.53 -13.45
N TYR A 49 17.75 0.46 -12.74
CA TYR A 49 18.32 0.14 -11.44
C TYR A 49 19.46 -0.87 -11.47
N GLU A 50 19.53 -1.72 -12.49
CA GLU A 50 20.57 -2.73 -12.64
C GLU A 50 20.55 -3.35 -14.05
N GLY A 51 21.60 -4.10 -14.37
CA GLY A 51 21.69 -4.88 -15.61
C GLY A 51 22.18 -4.09 -16.83
N PRO A 52 22.00 -4.66 -18.04
CA PRO A 52 22.68 -4.18 -19.25
C PRO A 52 22.38 -2.73 -19.63
N LEU A 53 21.19 -2.21 -19.29
CA LEU A 53 20.84 -0.82 -19.60
C LEU A 53 21.67 0.17 -18.74
N VAL A 54 21.93 -0.17 -17.47
CA VAL A 54 22.80 0.62 -16.59
C VAL A 54 24.24 0.59 -17.08
N GLU A 55 24.74 -0.58 -17.48
CA GLU A 55 26.10 -0.72 -18.06
C GLU A 55 26.26 0.11 -19.33
N CYS A 56 25.26 0.08 -20.21
CA CYS A 56 25.22 0.91 -21.42
C CYS A 56 25.19 2.41 -21.08
N ALA A 57 24.37 2.82 -20.11
CA ALA A 57 24.31 4.21 -19.67
C ALA A 57 25.65 4.70 -19.10
N ILE A 58 26.38 3.86 -18.34
CA ILE A 58 27.72 4.18 -17.81
C ILE A 58 28.71 4.40 -18.95
N GLN A 59 28.75 3.50 -19.94
CA GLN A 59 29.59 3.66 -21.13
C GLN A 59 29.32 4.97 -21.84
N ARG A 60 28.04 5.27 -22.07
CA ARG A 60 27.63 6.48 -22.80
C ARG A 60 27.95 7.75 -22.01
N TYR A 61 27.78 7.70 -20.70
CA TYR A 61 28.11 8.78 -19.79
C TYR A 61 29.60 9.12 -19.83
N GLU A 62 30.47 8.11 -19.68
CA GLU A 62 31.91 8.29 -19.63
C GLU A 62 32.50 8.69 -20.99
N ARG A 63 32.18 7.94 -22.06
CA ARG A 63 32.82 8.11 -23.38
C ARG A 63 32.34 9.34 -24.14
N TYR A 64 31.07 9.72 -23.96
CA TYR A 64 30.43 10.71 -24.83
C TYR A 64 29.88 11.90 -24.05
N TRP A 65 29.17 11.67 -22.95
CA TRP A 65 28.48 12.78 -22.26
C TRP A 65 29.43 13.73 -21.55
N LEU A 66 30.33 13.23 -20.68
CA LEU A 66 31.29 14.09 -19.97
C LEU A 66 32.17 14.92 -20.94
N PRO A 67 32.76 14.33 -22.01
CA PRO A 67 33.51 15.11 -23.00
C PRO A 67 32.66 16.13 -23.76
N LEU A 68 31.40 15.82 -24.08
CA LEU A 68 30.50 16.75 -24.78
C LEU A 68 30.24 18.00 -23.94
N VAL A 69 29.89 17.83 -22.66
CA VAL A 69 29.66 18.97 -21.76
C VAL A 69 30.94 19.78 -21.59
N ALA A 70 32.10 19.12 -21.49
CA ALA A 70 33.40 19.80 -21.38
C ALA A 70 33.71 20.74 -22.55
N LYS A 71 33.34 20.35 -23.78
CA LYS A 71 33.52 21.13 -25.03
C LYS A 71 32.60 22.35 -25.13
N HIS A 72 31.56 22.43 -24.31
CA HIS A 72 30.57 23.50 -24.35
C HIS A 72 30.50 24.26 -23.01
N PRO A 73 31.61 24.86 -22.54
CA PRO A 73 31.61 25.60 -21.29
C PRO A 73 30.57 26.74 -21.30
N GLY A 74 29.91 26.95 -20.16
CA GLY A 74 28.88 27.98 -19.99
C GLY A 74 27.53 27.66 -20.62
N ARG A 75 27.37 26.50 -21.29
CA ARG A 75 26.06 26.00 -21.73
C ARG A 75 25.50 25.03 -20.70
N LEU A 76 24.24 25.20 -20.36
CA LEU A 76 23.52 24.29 -19.48
C LEU A 76 22.91 23.14 -20.31
N LEU A 77 23.45 21.94 -20.15
CA LEU A 77 23.09 20.76 -20.96
C LEU A 77 22.51 19.66 -20.06
N PRO A 78 21.19 19.40 -20.07
CA PRO A 78 20.61 18.25 -19.40
C PRO A 78 20.86 16.96 -20.20
N ALA A 79 21.16 15.87 -19.50
CA ALA A 79 21.40 14.57 -20.13
C ALA A 79 20.10 13.85 -20.52
N PRO A 80 20.14 12.87 -21.44
CA PRO A 80 19.05 11.90 -21.58
C PRO A 80 18.87 11.13 -20.26
N LEU A 81 17.66 10.61 -20.02
CA LEU A 81 17.24 10.11 -18.70
C LEU A 81 18.18 9.07 -18.08
N ASP A 82 18.69 8.15 -18.88
CA ASP A 82 19.59 7.08 -18.43
C ASP A 82 20.96 7.62 -18.04
N ILE A 83 21.56 8.48 -18.87
CA ILE A 83 22.84 9.14 -18.58
C ILE A 83 22.72 10.09 -17.39
N GLU A 84 21.61 10.83 -17.29
CA GLU A 84 21.35 11.73 -16.18
C GLU A 84 21.38 10.98 -14.85
N TRP A 85 20.76 9.80 -14.81
CA TRP A 85 20.73 8.98 -13.60
C TRP A 85 22.14 8.56 -13.16
N ILE A 86 22.96 8.14 -14.12
CA ILE A 86 24.38 7.82 -13.87
C ILE A 86 25.15 9.05 -13.40
N TRP A 87 24.93 10.20 -14.03
CA TRP A 87 25.59 11.45 -13.68
C TRP A 87 25.24 11.89 -12.25
N GLN A 88 23.97 11.84 -11.87
CA GLN A 88 23.54 12.13 -10.50
C GLN A 88 24.17 11.17 -9.50
N CYS A 89 24.19 9.86 -9.77
CA CYS A 89 24.86 8.88 -8.90
C CYS A 89 26.36 9.18 -8.73
N HIS A 90 27.03 9.65 -9.78
CA HIS A 90 28.44 10.02 -9.72
C HIS A 90 28.69 11.24 -8.82
N MET A 91 27.88 12.29 -8.97
CA MET A 91 27.99 13.52 -8.18
C MET A 91 27.74 13.31 -6.68
N LEU A 92 27.00 12.25 -6.30
CA LEU A 92 26.86 11.84 -4.89
C LEU A 92 28.16 11.27 -4.30
N SER A 93 29.25 11.19 -5.05
CA SER A 93 30.61 11.07 -4.52
C SER A 93 31.44 12.29 -4.95
N PRO A 94 31.33 13.44 -4.26
CA PRO A 94 31.91 14.70 -4.73
C PRO A 94 33.43 14.63 -4.99
N THR A 95 34.15 13.89 -4.16
CA THR A 95 35.61 13.71 -4.30
C THR A 95 35.98 12.89 -5.54
N ALA A 96 35.27 11.79 -5.78
CA ALA A 96 35.52 10.95 -6.96
C ALA A 96 35.06 11.66 -8.23
N TYR A 97 33.88 12.29 -8.20
CA TYR A 97 33.37 13.11 -9.31
C TYR A 97 34.36 14.20 -9.72
N ASN A 98 34.88 14.96 -8.77
CA ASN A 98 35.89 15.97 -9.05
C ASN A 98 37.15 15.34 -9.67
N THR A 99 37.66 14.23 -9.12
CA THR A 99 38.85 13.55 -9.64
C THR A 99 38.65 13.06 -11.08
N ASP A 100 37.52 12.40 -11.34
CA ASP A 100 37.20 11.82 -12.64
C ASP A 100 36.94 12.91 -13.69
N CYS A 101 36.28 14.01 -13.33
CA CYS A 101 36.14 15.18 -14.20
C CYS A 101 37.49 15.81 -14.56
N GLN A 102 38.42 15.90 -13.60
CA GLN A 102 39.78 16.38 -13.90
C GLN A 102 40.50 15.43 -14.87
N ASN A 103 40.38 14.12 -14.67
CA ASN A 103 41.03 13.13 -15.54
C ASN A 103 40.45 13.12 -16.97
N ILE A 104 39.13 13.24 -17.12
CA ILE A 104 38.45 13.14 -18.42
C ILE A 104 38.43 14.47 -19.17
N ALA A 105 38.20 15.58 -18.45
CA ALA A 105 37.91 16.88 -19.04
C ALA A 105 38.86 18.00 -18.62
N GLY A 106 39.82 17.74 -17.71
CA GLY A 106 40.76 18.73 -17.20
C GLY A 106 40.14 19.83 -16.33
N LYS A 107 38.87 19.67 -15.93
CA LYS A 107 38.13 20.62 -15.08
C LYS A 107 36.92 19.93 -14.46
N LEU A 108 36.43 20.49 -13.36
CA LEU A 108 35.13 20.10 -12.80
C LEU A 108 34.02 20.41 -13.81
N ILE A 109 33.21 19.40 -14.13
CA ILE A 109 32.04 19.57 -14.99
C ILE A 109 30.84 19.94 -14.14
N ASP A 110 30.22 21.06 -14.49
CA ASP A 110 29.10 21.60 -13.73
C ASP A 110 27.77 20.93 -14.10
N HIS A 111 26.81 20.96 -13.17
CA HIS A 111 25.48 20.39 -13.31
C HIS A 111 24.48 21.26 -12.54
N HIS A 112 23.24 21.35 -13.04
CA HIS A 112 22.17 21.99 -12.29
C HIS A 112 20.88 21.18 -12.38
N LEU A 113 20.19 21.08 -11.25
CA LEU A 113 18.80 20.67 -11.23
C LEU A 113 17.93 21.76 -11.88
N MET A 114 16.97 21.33 -12.68
CA MET A 114 16.12 22.21 -13.49
C MET A 114 14.67 21.76 -13.40
N GLU A 115 13.76 22.71 -13.49
CA GLU A 115 12.34 22.42 -13.66
C GLU A 115 12.12 21.58 -14.93
N LYS A 116 11.17 20.65 -14.89
CA LYS A 116 10.88 19.73 -16.00
C LYS A 116 10.62 20.42 -17.34
N SER A 117 9.90 21.55 -17.34
CA SER A 117 9.59 22.31 -18.54
C SER A 117 10.87 22.86 -19.19
N GLN A 118 11.71 23.54 -18.40
CA GLN A 118 13.01 24.04 -18.82
C GLN A 118 13.94 22.91 -19.27
N ARG A 119 14.00 21.81 -18.51
CA ARG A 119 14.80 20.63 -18.86
C ARG A 119 14.41 20.11 -20.24
N LYS A 120 13.11 19.96 -20.51
CA LYS A 120 12.60 19.47 -21.81
C LYS A 120 13.00 20.38 -22.98
N GLU A 121 13.04 21.70 -22.75
CA GLU A 121 13.47 22.66 -23.76
C GLU A 121 14.98 22.54 -24.04
N LEU A 122 15.81 22.57 -23.00
CA LEU A 122 17.27 22.48 -23.11
C LEU A 122 17.76 21.11 -23.61
N LEU A 123 16.97 20.05 -23.38
CA LEU A 123 17.27 18.72 -23.90
C LEU A 123 17.32 18.69 -25.44
N LYS A 124 16.56 19.56 -26.12
CA LYS A 124 16.61 19.68 -27.59
C LYS A 124 17.97 20.20 -28.08
N ASP A 125 18.58 21.14 -27.35
CA ASP A 125 19.93 21.61 -27.69
C ASP A 125 20.96 20.51 -27.41
N SER A 126 20.83 19.83 -26.27
CA SER A 126 21.70 18.69 -25.92
C SER A 126 21.65 17.58 -26.97
N GLU A 127 20.45 17.23 -27.43
CA GLU A 127 20.26 16.23 -28.50
C GLU A 127 20.85 16.71 -29.84
N ARG A 128 20.68 17.99 -30.19
CA ARG A 128 21.25 18.57 -31.41
C ARG A 128 22.79 18.51 -31.38
N LEU A 129 23.41 18.89 -30.27
CA LEU A 129 24.87 18.84 -30.11
C LEU A 129 25.37 17.40 -30.13
N TRP A 130 24.69 16.50 -29.42
CA TRP A 130 25.00 15.08 -29.42
C TRP A 130 24.97 14.48 -30.83
N ARG A 131 23.89 14.69 -31.59
CA ARG A 131 23.74 14.17 -32.95
C ARG A 131 24.79 14.71 -33.91
N LYS A 132 25.29 15.93 -33.65
CA LYS A 132 26.36 16.55 -34.44
C LYS A 132 27.71 15.90 -34.17
N GLU A 133 27.99 15.55 -32.91
CA GLU A 133 29.29 15.03 -32.48
C GLU A 133 29.38 13.49 -32.61
N TYR A 134 28.27 12.79 -32.35
CA TYR A 134 28.20 11.33 -32.22
C TYR A 134 27.04 10.76 -33.05
N ALA A 135 27.11 10.89 -34.38
CA ALA A 135 26.03 10.50 -35.29
C ALA A 135 25.60 9.03 -35.17
N ASP A 136 26.53 8.13 -34.84
CA ASP A 136 26.31 6.67 -34.77
C ASP A 136 25.84 6.17 -33.39
N VAL A 137 25.76 7.05 -32.40
CA VAL A 137 25.32 6.71 -31.03
C VAL A 137 24.01 7.42 -30.75
N PRO A 138 22.92 6.73 -30.37
CA PRO A 138 21.65 7.39 -30.12
C PRO A 138 21.73 8.28 -28.88
N PHE A 139 20.91 9.32 -28.89
CA PHE A 139 20.79 10.23 -27.75
C PHE A 139 20.03 9.60 -26.57
N SER A 140 19.10 8.69 -26.80
CA SER A 140 18.41 7.95 -25.73
C SER A 140 18.53 6.46 -26.01
N ALA A 141 18.96 5.68 -25.02
CA ALA A 141 18.98 4.22 -25.11
C ALA A 141 17.67 3.66 -24.52
N CYS A 142 16.91 2.93 -25.33
CA CYS A 142 15.74 2.18 -24.89
C CYS A 142 16.05 0.68 -24.72
N ASP A 143 17.11 0.19 -25.37
CA ASP A 143 17.53 -1.20 -25.38
C ASP A 143 19.05 -1.30 -25.20
N ALA A 144 19.49 -2.27 -24.41
CA ALA A 144 20.92 -2.45 -24.10
C ALA A 144 21.71 -3.13 -25.22
N VAL A 145 21.05 -3.81 -26.17
CA VAL A 145 21.71 -4.59 -27.23
C VAL A 145 21.64 -3.83 -28.54
N THR A 146 22.68 -3.05 -28.79
CA THR A 146 22.80 -2.23 -29.98
C THR A 146 24.26 -2.23 -30.45
N PRO A 147 24.54 -1.96 -31.73
CA PRO A 147 25.87 -2.20 -32.31
C PRO A 147 27.01 -1.33 -31.74
N TRP A 148 26.70 -0.32 -30.93
CA TRP A 148 27.67 0.56 -30.24
C TRP A 148 27.92 0.17 -28.77
N PHE A 149 27.21 -0.82 -28.23
CA PHE A 149 27.46 -1.33 -26.88
C PHE A 149 28.71 -2.20 -26.87
N ASP A 150 29.68 -1.84 -26.03
CA ASP A 150 30.96 -2.53 -25.92
C ASP A 150 30.95 -3.44 -24.68
N CYS A 151 30.77 -4.74 -24.89
CA CYS A 151 30.74 -5.72 -23.80
C CYS A 151 32.10 -5.91 -23.10
N GLU A 152 33.21 -5.47 -23.72
CA GLU A 152 34.55 -5.53 -23.14
C GLU A 152 34.96 -4.21 -22.48
N PHE A 153 34.05 -3.24 -22.42
CA PHE A 153 34.32 -1.94 -21.80
C PHE A 153 34.71 -2.07 -20.33
N VAL A 154 35.86 -1.49 -19.99
CA VAL A 154 36.28 -1.26 -18.62
C VAL A 154 36.30 0.25 -18.38
N SER A 155 35.48 0.69 -17.41
CA SER A 155 35.39 2.09 -17.02
C SER A 155 36.72 2.59 -16.46
N ALA A 156 37.14 3.78 -16.88
CA ALA A 156 38.31 4.47 -16.32
C ALA A 156 37.95 5.34 -15.10
N LEU A 157 36.67 5.41 -14.74
CA LEU A 157 36.19 6.16 -13.58
C LEU A 157 36.68 5.51 -12.29
N THR A 158 37.09 6.33 -11.33
CA THR A 158 37.54 5.85 -10.01
C THR A 158 36.37 5.36 -9.16
N TYR A 159 35.15 5.80 -9.47
CA TYR A 159 33.94 5.43 -8.74
C TYR A 159 33.14 4.32 -9.43
N ASN A 160 32.78 3.28 -8.69
CA ASN A 160 31.95 2.20 -9.23
C ASN A 160 30.47 2.64 -9.31
N LEU A 161 30.08 3.11 -10.50
CA LEU A 161 28.74 3.65 -10.75
C LEU A 161 27.64 2.61 -10.73
N ALA A 162 27.90 1.36 -11.13
CA ALA A 162 26.91 0.30 -11.05
C ALA A 162 26.50 0.01 -9.60
N LEU A 163 27.48 -0.03 -8.69
CA LEU A 163 27.21 -0.17 -7.27
C LEU A 163 26.57 1.11 -6.69
N ALA A 164 26.95 2.31 -7.16
CA ALA A 164 26.32 3.56 -6.74
C ALA A 164 24.82 3.56 -7.09
N VAL A 165 24.46 3.22 -8.33
CA VAL A 165 23.05 3.06 -8.75
C VAL A 165 22.30 2.08 -7.84
N SER A 166 22.91 0.92 -7.55
CA SER A 166 22.30 -0.07 -6.65
C SER A 166 22.06 0.45 -5.22
N ARG A 167 22.88 1.38 -4.72
CA ARG A 167 22.69 2.00 -3.40
C ARG A 167 21.63 3.09 -3.44
N GLN A 168 21.57 3.86 -4.53
CA GLN A 168 20.68 5.01 -4.65
C GLN A 168 19.25 4.66 -5.11
N LYS A 169 19.02 3.45 -5.66
CA LYS A 169 17.70 3.05 -6.20
C LYS A 169 16.53 3.17 -5.22
N SER A 170 16.78 3.00 -3.92
CA SER A 170 15.73 3.07 -2.88
C SER A 170 15.60 4.47 -2.24
N PHE A 171 16.46 5.43 -2.57
CA PHE A 171 16.44 6.77 -1.95
C PHE A 171 15.10 7.47 -2.19
N TYR A 172 14.60 7.46 -3.43
CA TYR A 172 13.31 8.06 -3.75
C TYR A 172 12.17 7.49 -2.90
N TYR A 173 12.18 6.17 -2.65
CA TYR A 173 11.15 5.56 -1.82
C TYR A 173 11.10 6.22 -0.44
N GLN A 174 12.23 6.61 0.15
CA GLN A 174 12.28 7.27 1.47
C GLN A 174 11.67 8.68 1.43
N VAL A 175 11.96 9.44 0.38
CA VAL A 175 11.55 10.85 0.23
C VAL A 175 10.32 11.07 -0.67
N SER A 176 9.58 10.00 -0.99
CA SER A 176 8.48 10.05 -1.97
C SER A 176 7.17 10.65 -1.46
N LEU A 177 6.96 10.72 -0.14
CA LEU A 177 5.69 11.18 0.44
C LEU A 177 5.41 12.66 0.12
N PRO A 178 4.13 13.08 0.06
CA PRO A 178 3.77 14.43 -0.40
C PRO A 178 4.40 15.58 0.39
N HIS A 179 4.67 15.40 1.68
CA HIS A 179 5.26 16.46 2.52
C HIS A 179 6.69 16.83 2.13
N TYR A 180 7.42 15.95 1.45
CA TYR A 180 8.72 16.30 0.86
C TYR A 180 8.61 17.33 -0.28
N ARG A 181 7.41 17.70 -0.71
CA ARG A 181 7.18 18.79 -1.67
C ARG A 181 6.54 20.03 -1.03
N ASP A 182 6.20 19.94 0.26
CA ASP A 182 5.62 21.05 1.02
C ASP A 182 6.70 22.08 1.35
N GLU A 183 6.40 23.36 1.11
CA GLU A 183 7.34 24.46 1.26
C GLU A 183 7.83 24.62 2.71
N LYS A 184 6.93 24.52 3.69
CA LYS A 184 7.31 24.65 5.10
C LYS A 184 8.21 23.51 5.54
N PHE A 185 7.91 22.29 5.08
CA PHE A 185 8.75 21.13 5.37
C PHE A 185 10.15 21.28 4.77
N LEU A 186 10.25 21.70 3.51
CA LEU A 186 11.54 21.89 2.81
C LEU A 186 12.37 23.04 3.38
N ASN A 187 11.75 24.15 3.76
CA ASN A 187 12.45 25.25 4.43
C ASN A 187 13.02 24.83 5.79
N ASN A 188 12.27 24.01 6.55
CA ASN A 188 12.79 23.45 7.79
C ASN A 188 13.91 22.42 7.55
N ALA A 189 13.80 21.62 6.48
CA ALA A 189 14.85 20.69 6.06
C ALA A 189 16.15 21.43 5.72
N LEU A 190 16.09 22.56 5.00
CA LEU A 190 17.24 23.43 4.75
C LEU A 190 17.87 23.93 6.06
N HIS A 191 17.07 24.43 6.99
CA HIS A 191 17.57 24.88 8.30
C HIS A 191 18.29 23.76 9.06
N ARG A 192 17.74 22.53 9.03
CA ARG A 192 18.35 21.36 9.66
C ARG A 192 19.57 20.84 8.91
N TYR A 193 19.64 20.99 7.59
CA TYR A 193 20.85 20.72 6.80
C TYR A 193 21.99 21.68 7.19
N LYS A 194 21.70 22.97 7.38
CA LYS A 194 22.67 23.92 7.93
C LYS A 194 23.18 23.51 9.33
N LYS A 195 22.30 23.05 10.21
CA LYS A 195 22.69 22.44 11.50
C LYS A 195 23.59 21.21 11.33
N PHE A 196 23.32 20.38 10.33
CA PHE A 196 24.15 19.22 10.01
C PHE A 196 25.57 19.64 9.56
N LEU A 197 25.69 20.64 8.67
CA LEU A 197 26.97 21.22 8.26
C LEU A 197 27.73 21.83 9.44
N PHE A 198 27.03 22.55 10.33
CA PHE A 198 27.60 23.08 11.55
C PHE A 198 28.22 21.98 12.42
N LEU A 199 27.49 20.89 12.66
CA LEU A 199 27.99 19.75 13.42
C LEU A 199 29.21 19.12 12.74
N LYS A 200 29.18 18.97 11.41
CA LYS A 200 30.27 18.36 10.65
C LYS A 200 31.54 19.22 10.70
N CYS A 201 31.42 20.53 10.54
CA CYS A 201 32.53 21.48 10.63
C CYS A 201 33.21 21.43 12.02
N HIS A 202 32.41 21.38 13.09
CA HIS A 202 32.94 21.31 14.46
C HIS A 202 33.40 19.91 14.89
N ASN A 203 33.13 18.88 14.09
CA ASN A 203 33.46 17.49 14.40
C ASN A 203 33.94 16.75 13.13
N PRO A 204 35.05 17.20 12.49
CA PRO A 204 35.43 16.75 11.15
C PRO A 204 35.68 15.23 11.06
N GLY A 205 36.24 14.63 12.10
CA GLY A 205 36.51 13.19 12.18
C GLY A 205 35.29 12.31 12.51
N VAL A 206 34.12 12.90 12.77
CA VAL A 206 32.91 12.14 13.09
C VAL A 206 32.13 11.82 11.82
N PHE A 207 31.79 10.53 11.65
CA PHE A 207 30.83 10.09 10.64
C PHE A 207 29.42 10.40 11.14
N LEU A 208 28.76 11.37 10.51
CA LEU A 208 27.41 11.81 10.86
C LEU A 208 26.40 11.22 9.90
N VAL A 209 25.34 10.62 10.44
CA VAL A 209 24.19 10.12 9.68
C VAL A 209 23.08 11.18 9.65
N PRO A 210 22.59 11.62 8.48
CA PRO A 210 21.48 12.55 8.37
C PRO A 210 20.12 11.85 8.54
N CYS A 211 19.08 12.62 8.89
CA CYS A 211 17.69 12.24 8.62
C CYS A 211 17.36 12.53 7.15
N TYR A 212 16.33 11.91 6.58
CA TYR A 212 16.03 12.01 5.14
C TYR A 212 15.61 13.41 4.66
N ASP A 213 15.16 14.29 5.55
CA ASP A 213 14.92 15.70 5.23
C ASP A 213 16.24 16.44 4.95
N ASN A 214 17.22 16.26 5.82
CA ASN A 214 18.57 16.82 5.65
C ASN A 214 19.31 16.14 4.50
N ASP A 215 19.13 14.83 4.33
CA ASP A 215 19.78 14.03 3.30
C ASP A 215 19.29 14.43 1.91
N LEU A 216 18.00 14.74 1.76
CA LEU A 216 17.46 15.32 0.53
C LEU A 216 18.15 16.64 0.19
N MET A 217 18.29 17.55 1.15
CA MET A 217 18.99 18.82 0.95
C MET A 217 20.47 18.62 0.58
N TRP A 218 21.13 17.65 1.22
CA TRP A 218 22.53 17.34 0.94
C TRP A 218 22.72 16.76 -0.45
N HIS A 219 21.89 15.78 -0.84
CA HIS A 219 21.85 15.24 -2.20
C HIS A 219 21.58 16.35 -3.21
N THR A 220 20.56 17.18 -2.99
CA THR A 220 20.26 18.33 -3.85
C THR A 220 21.47 19.25 -3.99
N HIS A 221 22.16 19.59 -2.90
CA HIS A 221 23.34 20.46 -2.96
C HIS A 221 24.49 19.83 -3.76
N MET A 222 24.80 18.55 -3.54
CA MET A 222 25.85 17.83 -4.30
C MET A 222 25.60 17.77 -5.82
N LEU A 223 24.33 17.83 -6.24
CA LEU A 223 23.95 17.93 -7.66
C LEU A 223 24.14 19.34 -8.24
N HIS A 224 24.78 20.25 -7.52
CA HIS A 224 25.31 21.51 -8.04
C HIS A 224 26.81 21.55 -7.71
N PRO A 225 27.66 20.75 -8.39
CA PRO A 225 28.98 20.37 -7.90
C PRO A 225 29.94 21.55 -7.76
N VAL A 226 29.81 22.59 -8.60
CA VAL A 226 30.60 23.83 -8.46
C VAL A 226 30.19 24.58 -7.19
N PHE A 227 28.90 24.88 -7.01
CA PHE A 227 28.40 25.55 -5.81
C PHE A 227 28.64 24.75 -4.53
N TYR A 228 28.46 23.43 -4.57
CA TYR A 228 28.74 22.57 -3.42
C TYR A 228 30.20 22.62 -2.99
N LYS A 229 31.12 22.60 -3.95
CA LYS A 229 32.54 22.73 -3.66
C LYS A 229 32.83 24.10 -3.07
N ASP A 230 32.38 25.17 -3.70
CA ASP A 230 32.66 26.54 -3.26
C ASP A 230 32.07 26.82 -1.86
N ASP A 231 30.82 26.43 -1.61
CA ASP A 231 30.14 26.63 -0.33
C ASP A 231 30.82 25.82 0.80
N THR A 232 31.20 24.57 0.52
CA THR A 232 31.87 23.74 1.53
C THR A 232 33.31 24.19 1.78
N GLU A 233 34.07 24.52 0.75
CA GLU A 233 35.42 25.09 0.92
C GLU A 233 35.38 26.43 1.66
N ALA A 234 34.39 27.30 1.38
CA ALA A 234 34.23 28.57 2.07
C ALA A 234 33.89 28.39 3.56
N TYR A 235 33.02 27.43 3.90
CA TYR A 235 32.56 27.27 5.28
C TYR A 235 33.46 26.37 6.15
N MET A 236 33.97 25.26 5.61
CA MET A 236 34.76 24.27 6.36
C MET A 236 36.21 24.12 5.88
N GLY A 237 36.64 24.91 4.89
CA GLY A 237 38.02 24.90 4.38
C GLY A 237 38.37 23.72 3.47
N SER A 238 37.41 22.84 3.16
CA SER A 238 37.62 21.70 2.26
C SER A 238 36.30 21.20 1.67
N LEU A 239 36.38 20.50 0.54
CA LEU A 239 35.24 19.79 -0.05
C LEU A 239 34.71 18.73 0.92
N LEU A 240 33.43 18.81 1.28
CA LEU A 240 32.80 17.83 2.15
C LEU A 240 32.57 16.49 1.40
N PRO A 241 33.20 15.37 1.81
CA PRO A 241 32.95 14.08 1.20
C PRO A 241 31.59 13.50 1.60
N HIS A 242 31.08 12.61 0.74
CA HIS A 242 29.89 11.79 1.00
C HIS A 242 30.25 10.31 0.81
N ASP A 243 29.98 9.49 1.82
CA ASP A 243 30.22 8.04 1.82
C ASP A 243 28.87 7.32 1.83
N ASP A 244 28.41 6.97 0.63
CA ASP A 244 27.12 6.33 0.40
C ASP A 244 27.18 4.80 0.55
N SER A 245 28.34 4.23 0.89
CA SER A 245 28.55 2.78 0.98
C SER A 245 28.02 2.17 2.28
N VAL A 246 27.73 3.01 3.29
CA VAL A 246 27.35 2.60 4.64
C VAL A 246 25.83 2.50 4.77
N ASN A 247 25.25 1.38 4.32
CA ASN A 247 23.80 1.15 4.32
C ASN A 247 23.33 0.06 5.30
N ASP A 248 24.26 -0.68 5.90
CA ASP A 248 23.92 -1.75 6.83
C ASP A 248 23.26 -1.19 8.10
N ARG A 249 22.02 -1.60 8.35
CA ARG A 249 21.21 -1.21 9.52
C ARG A 249 21.16 -2.30 10.61
N SER A 250 21.99 -3.34 10.49
CA SER A 250 22.10 -4.40 11.49
C SER A 250 22.63 -3.89 12.84
N VAL A 251 22.39 -4.67 13.91
CA VAL A 251 22.85 -4.31 15.25
C VAL A 251 24.38 -4.28 15.28
N GLY A 252 24.94 -3.19 15.82
CA GLY A 252 26.39 -3.00 15.87
C GLY A 252 27.00 -2.50 14.55
N SER A 253 26.19 -2.28 13.51
CA SER A 253 26.68 -1.73 12.25
C SER A 253 27.26 -0.31 12.45
N LYS A 254 28.16 0.07 11.53
CA LYS A 254 28.74 1.42 11.48
C LYS A 254 27.64 2.49 11.44
N LEU A 255 26.55 2.26 10.70
CA LEU A 255 25.46 3.20 10.54
C LEU A 255 24.71 3.45 11.86
N LEU A 256 24.32 2.39 12.57
CA LEU A 256 23.56 2.50 13.82
C LEU A 256 24.38 3.19 14.92
N LEU A 257 25.65 2.83 15.04
CA LEU A 257 26.57 3.45 16.01
C LEU A 257 26.80 4.93 15.70
N ALA A 258 26.89 5.28 14.41
CA ALA A 258 27.04 6.66 13.99
C ALA A 258 25.76 7.48 14.16
N GLU A 259 24.59 6.92 13.88
CA GLU A 259 23.30 7.56 14.14
C GLU A 259 23.14 7.91 15.63
N ALA A 260 23.49 6.97 16.52
CA ALA A 260 23.49 7.23 17.97
C ALA A 260 24.43 8.37 18.36
N LYS A 261 25.62 8.45 17.74
CA LYS A 261 26.55 9.57 17.93
C LYS A 261 25.98 10.89 17.41
N THR A 262 25.42 10.93 16.20
CA THR A 262 24.77 12.12 15.64
C THR A 262 23.66 12.60 16.56
N ARG A 263 22.80 11.69 17.05
CA ARG A 263 21.70 12.02 17.97
C ARG A 263 22.21 12.68 19.25
N ASN A 264 23.28 12.16 19.83
CA ASN A 264 23.88 12.70 21.04
C ASN A 264 24.48 14.10 20.80
N LEU A 265 25.20 14.29 19.69
CA LEU A 265 25.75 15.59 19.31
C LEU A 265 24.65 16.61 19.05
N TRP A 266 23.63 16.25 18.29
CA TRP A 266 22.48 17.11 17.99
C TRP A 266 21.81 17.62 19.26
N ARG A 267 21.51 16.72 20.21
CA ARG A 267 20.93 17.08 21.50
C ARG A 267 21.85 17.99 22.31
N LYS A 268 23.15 17.69 22.34
CA LYS A 268 24.13 18.46 23.13
C LYS A 268 24.30 19.88 22.60
N VAL A 269 24.32 20.06 21.27
CA VAL A 269 24.60 21.34 20.63
C VAL A 269 23.35 22.20 20.49
N PHE A 270 22.21 21.60 20.10
CA PHE A 270 20.99 22.35 19.78
C PHE A 270 19.90 22.24 20.84
N SER A 271 20.04 21.38 21.85
CA SER A 271 18.96 21.06 22.82
C SER A 271 17.66 20.56 22.16
N GLU A 272 17.79 19.92 20.99
CA GLU A 272 16.68 19.43 20.18
C GLU A 272 16.75 17.90 20.00
N LYS A 273 15.61 17.29 19.64
CA LYS A 273 15.57 15.89 19.19
C LYS A 273 16.17 15.82 17.77
N PHE A 274 17.05 14.84 17.54
CA PHE A 274 17.63 14.61 16.22
C PHE A 274 16.59 14.14 15.20
N SER A 275 15.73 13.20 15.59
CA SER A 275 14.65 12.72 14.73
C SER A 275 13.60 13.81 14.53
N TYR A 276 13.04 13.84 13.33
CA TYR A 276 12.03 14.81 12.93
C TYR A 276 10.86 14.09 12.27
N PHE A 277 9.65 14.51 12.61
CA PHE A 277 8.42 13.93 12.07
C PHE A 277 8.36 14.09 10.56
N GLY A 278 8.25 12.98 9.84
CA GLY A 278 8.27 12.91 8.38
C GLY A 278 9.64 12.64 7.78
N ALA A 279 10.70 12.51 8.57
CA ALA A 279 12.08 12.44 8.08
C ALA A 279 12.82 11.13 8.40
N MET A 280 12.16 10.19 9.08
CA MET A 280 12.78 8.92 9.49
C MET A 280 12.59 7.83 8.44
N TYR A 281 13.49 6.84 8.47
CA TYR A 281 13.49 5.69 7.57
C TYR A 281 12.14 4.95 7.57
N ARG A 282 11.62 4.68 6.36
CA ARG A 282 10.31 4.07 6.11
C ARG A 282 10.35 2.56 5.85
N GLY A 283 11.53 1.96 5.95
CA GLY A 283 11.74 0.57 5.54
C GLY A 283 12.19 0.45 4.10
N GLU A 284 12.46 -0.78 3.67
CA GLU A 284 12.72 -1.06 2.26
C GLU A 284 11.42 -1.07 1.45
N PRO A 285 11.47 -0.65 0.17
CA PRO A 285 10.36 -0.84 -0.73
C PRO A 285 10.06 -2.34 -0.94
N PRO A 286 8.81 -2.72 -1.24
CA PRO A 286 8.41 -4.11 -1.42
C PRO A 286 9.15 -4.87 -2.53
N ASN A 287 9.69 -4.20 -3.56
CA ASN A 287 10.58 -4.76 -4.59
C ASN A 287 10.25 -6.21 -5.02
N SER A 288 9.08 -6.44 -5.60
CA SER A 288 8.64 -7.77 -6.08
C SER A 288 8.44 -8.86 -5.01
N LYS A 289 8.55 -8.53 -3.71
CA LYS A 289 8.27 -9.45 -2.58
C LYS A 289 6.79 -9.71 -2.36
N LEU A 290 5.93 -8.89 -2.98
CA LEU A 290 4.48 -9.04 -2.94
C LEU A 290 3.97 -9.42 -4.33
N HIS A 291 3.05 -10.38 -4.35
CA HIS A 291 2.42 -10.84 -5.58
C HIS A 291 1.51 -9.74 -6.17
N ALA A 292 1.72 -9.41 -7.44
CA ALA A 292 0.82 -8.55 -8.20
C ALA A 292 -0.30 -9.40 -8.81
N MET A 293 -1.56 -9.15 -8.43
CA MET A 293 -2.70 -9.79 -9.08
C MET A 293 -2.90 -9.25 -10.50
N ASN A 294 -3.17 -10.15 -11.44
CA ASN A 294 -3.51 -9.79 -12.81
C ASN A 294 -5.04 -9.78 -13.02
N LYS A 295 -5.48 -9.34 -14.20
CA LYS A 295 -6.92 -9.28 -14.53
C LYS A 295 -7.63 -10.64 -14.46
N GLU A 296 -6.93 -11.73 -14.75
CA GLU A 296 -7.49 -13.09 -14.69
C GLU A 296 -7.72 -13.53 -13.23
N ASP A 297 -6.80 -13.18 -12.31
CA ASP A 297 -6.98 -13.43 -10.88
C ASP A 297 -8.22 -12.69 -10.34
N ILE A 298 -8.36 -11.41 -10.68
CA ILE A 298 -9.53 -10.58 -10.36
C ILE A 298 -10.80 -11.22 -10.93
N TYR A 299 -10.73 -11.66 -12.19
CA TYR A 299 -11.85 -12.29 -12.86
C TYR A 299 -12.33 -13.54 -12.12
N ARG A 300 -11.44 -14.37 -11.58
CA ARG A 300 -11.81 -15.60 -10.86
C ARG A 300 -12.54 -15.34 -9.53
N VAL A 301 -12.23 -14.24 -8.85
CA VAL A 301 -12.77 -13.95 -7.51
C VAL A 301 -14.03 -13.10 -7.52
N CYS A 302 -14.27 -12.34 -8.58
CA CYS A 302 -15.40 -11.42 -8.71
C CYS A 302 -16.67 -12.07 -9.25
N THR A 303 -17.82 -11.44 -8.99
CA THR A 303 -19.10 -11.87 -9.52
C THR A 303 -19.19 -11.63 -11.04
N LYS A 304 -20.14 -12.30 -11.66
CA LYS A 304 -20.52 -12.21 -13.08
C LYS A 304 -21.96 -11.78 -13.20
N GLN A 305 -22.20 -10.87 -14.15
CA GLN A 305 -23.52 -10.46 -14.57
C GLN A 305 -23.69 -10.76 -16.07
N VAL A 306 -24.81 -11.37 -16.45
CA VAL A 306 -25.08 -11.74 -17.84
C VAL A 306 -26.58 -11.82 -18.12
N ASP A 307 -26.98 -11.48 -19.35
CA ASP A 307 -28.32 -11.74 -19.85
C ASP A 307 -28.39 -13.16 -20.44
N VAL A 308 -29.17 -14.03 -19.82
CA VAL A 308 -29.34 -15.43 -20.24
C VAL A 308 -30.56 -15.54 -21.15
N LEU A 309 -30.40 -16.22 -22.28
CA LEU A 309 -31.47 -16.59 -23.21
C LEU A 309 -31.86 -18.05 -22.98
N ILE A 310 -33.11 -18.29 -22.60
CA ILE A 310 -33.71 -19.63 -22.69
C ILE A 310 -34.35 -19.75 -24.07
N GLU A 311 -33.70 -20.48 -24.96
CA GLU A 311 -34.12 -20.65 -26.35
C GLU A 311 -35.35 -21.56 -26.42
N LYS A 312 -35.28 -22.71 -25.75
CA LYS A 312 -36.37 -23.69 -25.73
C LYS A 312 -36.32 -24.66 -24.56
N VAL A 313 -37.48 -25.23 -24.28
CA VAL A 313 -37.69 -26.25 -23.24
C VAL A 313 -38.20 -27.54 -23.89
N ARG A 314 -37.74 -28.69 -23.40
CA ARG A 314 -38.13 -30.02 -23.85
C ARG A 314 -38.59 -30.82 -22.66
N ILE A 315 -39.78 -31.40 -22.71
CA ILE A 315 -40.28 -32.22 -21.61
C ILE A 315 -40.59 -33.61 -22.14
N SER A 316 -39.94 -34.61 -21.55
CA SER A 316 -40.11 -36.02 -21.90
C SER A 316 -40.83 -36.77 -20.79
N GLY A 317 -41.45 -37.90 -21.13
CA GLY A 317 -42.13 -38.77 -20.16
C GLY A 317 -43.52 -38.32 -19.69
N LEU A 318 -44.12 -37.28 -20.30
CA LEU A 318 -45.44 -36.78 -19.89
C LEU A 318 -46.59 -37.74 -20.28
N PRO A 319 -47.47 -38.12 -19.33
CA PRO A 319 -48.70 -38.86 -19.62
C PRO A 319 -49.61 -38.19 -20.66
N LEU A 320 -50.18 -39.00 -21.54
CA LEU A 320 -51.14 -38.55 -22.56
C LEU A 320 -52.48 -38.11 -21.93
N GLY A 321 -53.14 -37.13 -22.56
CA GLY A 321 -54.50 -36.70 -22.18
C GLY A 321 -54.59 -35.78 -20.95
N LYS A 322 -53.45 -35.33 -20.42
CA LYS A 322 -53.38 -34.38 -19.31
C LYS A 322 -52.87 -33.01 -19.78
N SER A 323 -53.08 -31.99 -18.94
CA SER A 323 -52.55 -30.64 -19.15
C SER A 323 -51.55 -30.30 -18.07
N TYR A 324 -50.43 -29.71 -18.51
CA TYR A 324 -49.28 -29.38 -17.69
C TYR A 324 -48.98 -27.89 -17.76
N LYS A 325 -48.33 -27.39 -16.70
CA LYS A 325 -47.80 -26.05 -16.58
C LYS A 325 -46.37 -26.13 -16.08
N LEU A 326 -45.40 -25.75 -16.91
CA LEU A 326 -44.02 -25.55 -16.52
C LEU A 326 -43.84 -24.11 -16.02
N LYS A 327 -43.30 -23.94 -14.82
CA LYS A 327 -42.81 -22.66 -14.32
C LYS A 327 -41.29 -22.71 -14.24
N LEU A 328 -40.65 -21.74 -14.88
CA LEU A 328 -39.23 -21.46 -14.70
C LEU A 328 -39.10 -20.21 -13.82
N CYS A 329 -38.34 -20.33 -12.74
CA CYS A 329 -38.04 -19.22 -11.85
C CYS A 329 -36.59 -19.28 -11.37
N TYR A 330 -36.12 -18.18 -10.79
CA TYR A 330 -34.84 -18.11 -10.12
C TYR A 330 -34.99 -17.28 -8.84
N ASN A 331 -34.10 -17.52 -7.89
CA ASN A 331 -34.10 -16.74 -6.65
C ASN A 331 -33.17 -15.54 -6.82
N THR A 332 -33.67 -14.36 -6.50
CA THR A 332 -32.94 -13.11 -6.42
C THR A 332 -33.20 -12.44 -5.07
N GLY A 333 -32.35 -11.53 -4.64
CA GLY A 333 -32.57 -10.80 -3.39
C GLY A 333 -31.31 -10.55 -2.57
N TYR A 334 -31.47 -9.66 -1.58
CA TYR A 334 -30.40 -9.18 -0.72
C TYR A 334 -29.92 -10.33 0.19
N GLN A 335 -28.81 -10.97 -0.17
CA GLN A 335 -28.13 -11.92 0.71
C GLN A 335 -27.43 -11.16 1.84
N ASN A 336 -28.17 -10.68 2.85
CA ASN A 336 -27.57 -10.63 4.17
C ASN A 336 -27.55 -12.07 4.66
N PHE A 337 -26.36 -12.66 4.72
CA PHE A 337 -26.14 -14.07 5.02
C PHE A 337 -26.77 -14.59 6.33
N ASN A 338 -27.31 -13.70 7.17
CA ASN A 338 -28.08 -14.02 8.38
C ASN A 338 -29.61 -14.05 8.20
N ARG A 339 -30.16 -13.55 7.08
CA ARG A 339 -31.60 -13.64 6.74
C ARG A 339 -31.78 -13.82 5.23
N SER A 340 -32.19 -15.01 4.84
CA SER A 340 -32.57 -15.34 3.46
C SER A 340 -33.91 -14.73 3.07
N LEU A 341 -33.94 -13.44 2.76
CA LEU A 341 -35.06 -12.81 2.06
C LEU A 341 -34.86 -13.00 0.55
N PHE A 342 -35.07 -14.24 0.09
CA PHE A 342 -35.10 -14.51 -1.34
C PHE A 342 -36.47 -14.14 -1.90
N VAL A 343 -36.47 -13.38 -2.98
CA VAL A 343 -37.62 -13.17 -3.84
C VAL A 343 -37.47 -14.14 -5.02
N THR A 344 -38.46 -15.00 -5.22
CA THR A 344 -38.50 -15.87 -6.39
C THR A 344 -39.10 -15.10 -7.56
N GLU A 345 -38.30 -14.86 -8.61
CA GLU A 345 -38.74 -14.20 -9.82
C GLU A 345 -39.08 -15.22 -10.91
N ASN A 346 -40.16 -14.95 -11.65
CA ASN A 346 -40.58 -15.81 -12.77
C ASN A 346 -39.78 -15.45 -14.02
N ILE A 347 -39.13 -16.45 -14.62
CA ILE A 347 -38.50 -16.32 -15.93
C ILE A 347 -39.58 -16.52 -17.00
N ALA A 348 -40.29 -17.65 -16.93
CA ALA A 348 -41.35 -17.98 -17.86
C ALA A 348 -42.37 -18.95 -17.26
N THR A 349 -43.56 -18.97 -17.86
CA THR A 349 -44.60 -19.95 -17.57
C THR A 349 -45.16 -20.50 -18.88
N VAL A 350 -44.96 -21.80 -19.11
CA VAL A 350 -45.44 -22.49 -20.31
C VAL A 350 -46.59 -23.43 -19.94
N LYS A 351 -47.66 -23.44 -20.72
CA LYS A 351 -48.79 -24.38 -20.54
C LYS A 351 -48.95 -25.23 -21.78
N GLY A 352 -49.25 -26.50 -21.60
CA GLY A 352 -49.42 -27.41 -22.74
C GLY A 352 -49.85 -28.81 -22.35
N ASN A 353 -49.77 -29.72 -23.31
CA ASN A 353 -49.87 -31.17 -23.16
C ASN A 353 -48.55 -31.83 -23.59
N SER A 354 -48.49 -33.16 -23.54
CA SER A 354 -47.30 -33.94 -23.89
C SER A 354 -46.71 -33.58 -25.27
N ARG A 355 -47.55 -33.38 -26.31
CA ARG A 355 -47.07 -33.06 -27.66
C ARG A 355 -46.51 -31.64 -27.77
N THR A 356 -47.19 -30.68 -27.16
CA THR A 356 -46.80 -29.26 -27.27
C THR A 356 -45.57 -28.90 -26.43
N LEU A 357 -45.23 -29.73 -25.43
CA LEU A 357 -44.11 -29.52 -24.50
C LEU A 357 -42.88 -30.36 -24.84
N GLU A 358 -42.97 -31.26 -25.82
CA GLU A 358 -41.85 -32.12 -26.25
C GLU A 358 -40.67 -31.29 -26.80
N ASP A 359 -40.93 -30.22 -27.56
CA ASP A 359 -39.92 -29.25 -28.02
C ASP A 359 -40.54 -27.84 -28.16
N HIS A 360 -40.71 -27.14 -27.05
CA HIS A 360 -41.36 -25.83 -27.00
C HIS A 360 -40.36 -24.68 -27.08
N ARG A 361 -40.43 -23.86 -28.14
CA ARG A 361 -39.61 -22.64 -28.28
C ARG A 361 -40.09 -21.55 -27.34
N LEU A 362 -39.16 -20.94 -26.62
CA LEU A 362 -39.45 -19.95 -25.58
C LEU A 362 -38.85 -18.57 -25.90
N ASN A 363 -37.59 -18.52 -26.30
CA ASN A 363 -36.83 -17.29 -26.59
C ASN A 363 -37.03 -16.17 -25.55
N THR A 364 -36.86 -16.50 -24.26
CA THR A 364 -37.03 -15.54 -23.16
C THR A 364 -35.69 -15.18 -22.56
N HIS A 365 -35.47 -13.88 -22.37
CA HIS A 365 -34.28 -13.34 -21.70
C HIS A 365 -34.56 -13.06 -20.23
N PHE A 366 -33.54 -13.23 -19.39
CA PHE A 366 -33.54 -12.74 -18.02
C PHE A 366 -32.12 -12.40 -17.56
N SER A 367 -32.00 -11.45 -16.65
CA SER A 367 -30.70 -11.05 -16.07
C SER A 367 -30.31 -12.04 -14.98
N PHE A 368 -29.05 -12.48 -15.01
CA PHE A 368 -28.46 -13.36 -14.01
C PHE A 368 -27.20 -12.72 -13.44
N ASP A 369 -27.24 -12.41 -12.14
CA ASP A 369 -26.08 -11.94 -11.38
C ASP A 369 -25.70 -13.02 -10.36
N THR A 370 -24.53 -13.63 -10.57
CA THR A 370 -23.98 -14.66 -9.67
C THR A 370 -23.82 -14.19 -8.22
N ARG A 371 -23.83 -12.87 -7.98
CA ARG A 371 -23.87 -12.27 -6.64
C ARG A 371 -25.09 -12.69 -5.83
N TYR A 372 -26.25 -12.75 -6.48
CA TYR A 372 -27.55 -12.99 -5.83
C TYR A 372 -28.18 -14.31 -6.27
N ASN A 373 -27.87 -14.74 -7.49
CA ASN A 373 -28.52 -15.86 -8.17
C ASN A 373 -27.60 -17.08 -8.23
N ASP A 374 -28.16 -18.26 -7.96
CA ASP A 374 -27.45 -19.54 -8.04
C ASP A 374 -28.04 -20.45 -9.11
N LYS A 375 -29.36 -20.67 -9.08
CA LYS A 375 -30.05 -21.74 -9.79
C LYS A 375 -31.27 -21.24 -10.54
N ILE A 376 -31.56 -21.87 -11.67
CA ILE A 376 -32.91 -21.91 -12.24
C ILE A 376 -33.64 -23.07 -11.56
N ILE A 377 -34.89 -22.83 -11.19
CA ILE A 377 -35.83 -23.80 -10.66
C ILE A 377 -36.88 -24.04 -11.74
N ALA A 378 -37.03 -25.30 -12.15
CA ALA A 378 -38.06 -25.75 -13.07
C ALA A 378 -39.09 -26.57 -12.29
N SER A 379 -40.34 -26.09 -12.25
CA SER A 379 -41.45 -26.74 -11.55
C SER A 379 -42.53 -27.11 -12.56
N LEU A 380 -42.71 -28.41 -12.78
CA LEU A 380 -43.72 -28.99 -13.64
C LEU A 380 -44.97 -29.32 -12.81
N GLN A 381 -46.10 -28.73 -13.18
CA GLN A 381 -47.36 -28.87 -12.48
C GLN A 381 -48.39 -29.55 -13.39
N GLN A 382 -49.10 -30.56 -12.88
CA GLN A 382 -50.23 -31.16 -13.57
C GLN A 382 -51.53 -30.54 -13.05
N LYS A 383 -52.43 -30.20 -13.97
CA LYS A 383 -53.77 -29.73 -13.59
C LYS A 383 -54.68 -30.93 -13.30
N SER A 384 -55.27 -30.95 -12.11
CA SER A 384 -56.25 -31.95 -11.67
C SER A 384 -57.62 -31.30 -11.47
N GLY A 385 -58.72 -31.95 -11.91
CA GLY A 385 -60.11 -31.48 -11.72
C GLY A 385 -60.82 -30.90 -12.96
N LYS A 386 -62.16 -30.78 -12.90
CA LYS A 386 -63.03 -30.18 -13.93
C LYS A 386 -63.46 -28.76 -13.48
N LEU A 387 -63.54 -27.79 -14.41
CA LEU A 387 -63.96 -26.39 -14.15
C LEU A 387 -63.08 -25.63 -13.10
N CYS A 388 -63.61 -24.55 -12.52
CA CYS A 388 -62.95 -23.56 -11.65
C CYS A 388 -62.48 -24.09 -10.27
N LEU A 389 -62.58 -25.39 -10.00
CA LEU A 389 -62.17 -26.06 -8.75
C LEU A 389 -60.88 -26.89 -8.89
N GLY A 390 -60.13 -26.72 -9.99
CA GLY A 390 -58.93 -27.52 -10.25
C GLY A 390 -57.71 -27.11 -9.42
N THR A 391 -56.97 -28.10 -8.90
CA THR A 391 -55.66 -27.92 -8.26
C THR A 391 -54.53 -28.08 -9.27
N ASN A 392 -53.38 -27.44 -9.01
CA ASN A 392 -52.14 -27.68 -9.77
C ASN A 392 -51.18 -28.41 -8.85
N ASP A 393 -51.00 -29.70 -9.09
CA ASP A 393 -50.14 -30.55 -8.27
C ASP A 393 -48.74 -30.56 -8.90
N VAL A 394 -47.69 -30.33 -8.11
CA VAL A 394 -46.30 -30.42 -8.61
C VAL A 394 -45.98 -31.88 -8.84
N VAL A 395 -45.74 -32.24 -10.11
CA VAL A 395 -45.44 -33.62 -10.54
C VAL A 395 -43.96 -33.83 -10.86
N GLY A 396 -43.19 -32.74 -10.95
CA GLY A 396 -41.75 -32.79 -11.12
C GLY A 396 -41.14 -31.44 -10.78
N GLU A 397 -40.02 -31.43 -10.05
CA GLU A 397 -39.25 -30.22 -9.78
C GLU A 397 -37.77 -30.54 -9.82
N GLY A 398 -36.99 -29.65 -10.43
CA GLY A 398 -35.55 -29.73 -10.34
C GLY A 398 -34.87 -28.40 -10.64
N LYS A 399 -33.54 -28.41 -10.54
CA LYS A 399 -32.73 -27.19 -10.51
C LYS A 399 -31.50 -27.33 -11.38
N ILE A 400 -31.16 -26.28 -12.13
CA ILE A 400 -29.89 -26.17 -12.84
C ILE A 400 -29.06 -25.10 -12.15
N ASP A 401 -27.84 -25.49 -11.76
CA ASP A 401 -26.86 -24.60 -11.14
C ASP A 401 -26.17 -23.76 -12.22
N LEU A 402 -26.82 -22.65 -12.57
CA LEU A 402 -26.30 -21.72 -13.57
C LEU A 402 -25.05 -20.99 -13.07
N GLN A 403 -24.94 -20.72 -11.77
CA GLN A 403 -23.75 -20.09 -11.19
C GLN A 403 -22.49 -20.93 -11.46
N LYS A 404 -22.54 -22.26 -11.30
CA LYS A 404 -21.39 -23.14 -11.62
C LYS A 404 -20.99 -23.12 -13.10
N LYS A 405 -21.91 -22.80 -14.00
CA LYS A 405 -21.67 -22.76 -15.45
C LYS A 405 -21.24 -21.39 -15.94
N ILE A 406 -21.78 -20.32 -15.36
CA ILE A 406 -21.50 -18.93 -15.74
C ILE A 406 -20.23 -18.42 -15.07
N GLN A 407 -20.00 -18.75 -13.78
CA GLN A 407 -18.85 -18.23 -13.03
C GLN A 407 -17.48 -18.49 -13.70
N PRO A 408 -17.22 -19.66 -14.34
CA PRO A 408 -15.95 -19.93 -15.00
C PRO A 408 -15.79 -19.26 -16.37
N LEU A 409 -16.86 -18.73 -16.98
CA LEU A 409 -16.82 -18.11 -18.31
C LEU A 409 -16.07 -16.80 -18.25
N ASN A 410 -15.19 -16.51 -19.22
CA ASN A 410 -14.42 -15.26 -19.29
C ASN A 410 -14.79 -14.36 -20.49
N SER A 411 -14.10 -14.53 -21.62
CA SER A 411 -14.23 -13.70 -22.82
C SER A 411 -15.20 -14.30 -23.85
N LYS A 412 -15.73 -15.49 -23.60
CA LYS A 412 -16.67 -16.18 -24.48
C LYS A 412 -17.95 -16.53 -23.73
N GLY A 413 -19.06 -16.43 -24.45
CA GLY A 413 -20.35 -16.91 -24.00
C GLY A 413 -20.43 -18.44 -23.96
N LEU A 414 -21.59 -18.95 -23.57
CA LEU A 414 -21.86 -20.38 -23.48
C LEU A 414 -23.19 -20.68 -24.17
N THR A 415 -23.25 -21.81 -24.88
CA THR A 415 -24.51 -22.46 -25.26
C THR A 415 -24.51 -23.82 -24.60
N ALA A 416 -25.59 -24.14 -23.88
CA ALA A 416 -25.71 -25.37 -23.13
C ALA A 416 -27.10 -25.99 -23.33
N ASN A 417 -27.13 -27.31 -23.24
CA ASN A 417 -28.34 -28.12 -23.23
C ASN A 417 -28.29 -28.97 -21.96
N ASP A 418 -29.08 -28.60 -20.98
CA ASP A 418 -29.10 -29.22 -19.66
C ASP A 418 -30.40 -29.99 -19.46
N GLU A 419 -30.31 -31.18 -18.87
CA GLU A 419 -31.47 -32.02 -18.61
C GLU A 419 -31.66 -32.21 -17.10
N ILE A 420 -32.89 -32.07 -16.66
CA ILE A 420 -33.32 -32.22 -15.26
C ILE A 420 -34.16 -33.49 -15.18
N ASP A 421 -33.67 -34.50 -14.48
CA ASP A 421 -34.47 -35.67 -14.11
C ASP A 421 -35.49 -35.27 -13.04
N CYS A 422 -36.77 -35.50 -13.32
CA CYS A 422 -37.88 -35.16 -12.44
C CYS A 422 -38.44 -36.38 -11.69
N GLY A 423 -37.87 -37.58 -11.91
CA GLY A 423 -38.42 -38.83 -11.41
C GLY A 423 -39.58 -39.36 -12.28
N ASP A 424 -40.01 -40.59 -12.03
CA ASP A 424 -41.11 -41.26 -12.75
C ASP A 424 -40.96 -41.29 -14.28
N GLY A 425 -39.71 -41.28 -14.77
CA GLY A 425 -39.38 -41.27 -16.20
C GLY A 425 -39.62 -39.92 -16.90
N MET A 426 -39.90 -38.86 -16.15
CA MET A 426 -40.05 -37.50 -16.68
C MET A 426 -38.74 -36.74 -16.64
N SER A 427 -38.43 -35.99 -17.71
CA SER A 427 -37.27 -35.09 -17.74
C SER A 427 -37.60 -33.75 -18.36
N ILE A 428 -36.89 -32.70 -17.92
CA ILE A 428 -36.98 -31.34 -18.45
C ILE A 428 -35.62 -30.94 -19.02
N GLY A 429 -35.51 -30.90 -20.34
CA GLY A 429 -34.40 -30.31 -21.07
C GLY A 429 -34.55 -28.80 -21.24
N LEU A 430 -33.48 -28.05 -20.98
CA LEU A 430 -33.37 -26.61 -21.20
C LEU A 430 -32.20 -26.32 -22.14
N VAL A 431 -32.52 -25.74 -23.30
CA VAL A 431 -31.51 -25.18 -24.22
C VAL A 431 -31.40 -23.70 -23.95
N TRP A 432 -30.20 -23.26 -23.56
CA TRP A 432 -29.96 -21.89 -23.19
C TRP A 432 -28.60 -21.40 -23.66
N SER A 433 -28.48 -20.09 -23.81
CA SER A 433 -27.25 -19.44 -24.19
C SER A 433 -27.06 -18.12 -23.45
N CYS A 434 -25.81 -17.68 -23.33
CA CYS A 434 -25.47 -16.39 -22.78
C CYS A 434 -24.24 -15.80 -23.50
N PRO A 435 -24.13 -14.47 -23.62
CA PRO A 435 -22.91 -13.83 -24.09
C PRO A 435 -21.78 -13.94 -23.03
N ALA A 436 -20.63 -13.36 -23.35
CA ALA A 436 -19.54 -13.23 -22.38
C ALA A 436 -20.03 -12.39 -21.16
N PRO A 437 -19.83 -12.85 -19.92
CA PRO A 437 -20.34 -12.14 -18.76
C PRO A 437 -19.58 -10.84 -18.48
N ALA A 438 -20.31 -9.81 -18.05
CA ALA A 438 -19.74 -8.61 -17.46
C ALA A 438 -19.20 -8.89 -16.05
N LEU A 439 -18.10 -8.23 -15.70
CA LEU A 439 -17.47 -8.36 -14.39
C LEU A 439 -18.21 -7.49 -13.37
N GLY A 440 -18.70 -8.11 -12.30
CA GLY A 440 -19.24 -7.42 -11.13
C GLY A 440 -18.22 -7.27 -9.99
N PRO A 441 -18.63 -6.76 -8.82
CA PRO A 441 -17.73 -6.54 -7.69
C PRO A 441 -17.19 -7.86 -7.11
N CYS A 442 -16.14 -7.75 -6.29
CA CYS A 442 -15.73 -8.84 -5.41
C CYS A 442 -16.58 -8.79 -4.14
N VAL A 443 -17.32 -9.86 -3.87
CA VAL A 443 -18.14 -10.00 -2.67
C VAL A 443 -17.55 -11.09 -1.80
N LEU A 444 -17.25 -10.73 -0.54
CA LEU A 444 -16.53 -11.57 0.41
C LEU A 444 -17.26 -11.62 1.75
N ARG A 445 -17.14 -12.76 2.42
CA ARG A 445 -17.61 -12.97 3.78
C ARG A 445 -16.45 -13.40 4.67
N LEU A 446 -16.31 -12.71 5.80
CA LEU A 446 -15.36 -13.04 6.84
C LEU A 446 -15.80 -14.27 7.65
N GLU A 447 -14.86 -15.21 7.80
CA GLU A 447 -14.88 -16.26 8.80
C GLU A 447 -13.67 -16.03 9.73
N PRO A 448 -13.87 -15.43 10.92
CA PRO A 448 -12.77 -15.15 11.85
C PRO A 448 -12.13 -16.45 12.34
N GLY A 449 -10.79 -16.54 12.24
CA GLY A 449 -10.01 -17.56 12.94
C GLY A 449 -9.62 -17.14 14.36
N ASP A 450 -9.14 -18.12 15.13
CA ASP A 450 -8.71 -17.93 16.52
C ASP A 450 -7.29 -17.37 16.61
N TYR A 451 -7.05 -16.55 17.64
CA TYR A 451 -5.71 -16.06 17.97
C TYR A 451 -4.89 -17.12 18.71
N GLN A 452 -3.63 -17.24 18.31
CA GLN A 452 -2.64 -18.12 18.90
C GLN A 452 -1.43 -17.30 19.35
N SER A 453 -0.86 -17.66 20.50
CA SER A 453 0.41 -17.10 20.95
C SER A 453 1.58 -17.82 20.28
N CYS A 454 2.53 -17.07 19.74
CA CYS A 454 3.75 -17.60 19.16
C CYS A 454 4.92 -16.63 19.36
N VAL A 455 6.14 -17.10 19.13
CA VAL A 455 7.34 -16.24 19.09
C VAL A 455 7.72 -16.03 17.63
N MET A 456 7.70 -14.79 17.16
CA MET A 456 8.04 -14.44 15.77
C MET A 456 9.30 -13.58 15.75
N PRO A 457 10.47 -14.10 15.34
CA PRO A 457 11.69 -13.28 15.24
C PRO A 457 11.47 -12.05 14.35
N GLU A 458 11.89 -10.87 14.81
CA GLU A 458 11.72 -9.60 14.10
C GLU A 458 12.64 -9.45 12.88
N ASP A 459 13.60 -10.36 12.72
CA ASP A 459 14.59 -10.37 11.66
C ASP A 459 14.25 -11.30 10.50
N ARG A 460 13.19 -12.11 10.65
CA ARG A 460 12.73 -13.06 9.64
C ARG A 460 11.70 -12.45 8.71
N GLU A 461 12.19 -11.90 7.60
CA GLU A 461 11.34 -11.31 6.56
C GLU A 461 10.29 -12.29 6.00
N SER A 462 10.61 -13.57 5.87
CA SER A 462 9.65 -14.61 5.44
C SER A 462 8.39 -14.70 6.31
N MET A 463 8.46 -14.27 7.57
CA MET A 463 7.34 -14.28 8.51
C MET A 463 6.56 -12.97 8.50
N TRP A 464 7.21 -11.83 8.29
CA TRP A 464 6.62 -10.49 8.42
C TRP A 464 6.32 -9.82 7.07
N GLY A 465 6.89 -10.29 5.98
CA GLY A 465 6.88 -9.58 4.69
C GLY A 465 7.71 -8.29 4.74
N PRO A 466 7.52 -7.38 3.77
CA PRO A 466 8.31 -6.15 3.64
C PRO A 466 7.89 -5.04 4.62
N ILE A 467 7.87 -5.38 5.91
CA ILE A 467 7.52 -4.49 7.02
C ILE A 467 8.79 -4.07 7.77
N PRO A 468 9.05 -2.77 7.94
CA PRO A 468 10.13 -2.31 8.80
C PRO A 468 9.79 -2.56 10.27
N LEU A 469 10.56 -3.41 10.94
CA LEU A 469 10.40 -3.69 12.36
C LEU A 469 11.51 -3.04 13.19
N PRO A 470 11.19 -2.51 14.38
CA PRO A 470 12.22 -2.18 15.34
C PRO A 470 12.94 -3.46 15.79
N ARG A 471 14.15 -3.32 16.33
CA ARG A 471 14.89 -4.43 16.93
C ARG A 471 14.60 -4.50 18.43
N LEU A 472 14.45 -5.71 18.95
CA LEU A 472 14.29 -5.90 20.39
C LEU A 472 15.66 -5.93 21.09
N PRO A 473 15.72 -5.63 22.41
CA PRO A 473 16.92 -5.85 23.18
C PRO A 473 17.36 -7.32 23.15
N PRO A 474 18.67 -7.61 23.24
CA PRO A 474 19.16 -9.00 23.28
C PRO A 474 18.48 -9.81 24.40
N GLY A 475 17.99 -11.00 24.07
CA GLY A 475 17.34 -11.91 25.03
C GLY A 475 15.85 -11.64 25.30
N VAL A 476 15.24 -10.68 24.60
CA VAL A 476 13.80 -10.44 24.67
C VAL A 476 13.10 -11.19 23.54
N ASP A 477 12.26 -12.17 23.88
CA ASP A 477 11.46 -12.89 22.91
C ASP A 477 10.32 -12.01 22.37
N ASN A 478 10.15 -12.04 21.04
CA ASN A 478 9.07 -11.33 20.38
C ASN A 478 7.76 -12.14 20.42
N HIS A 479 7.11 -12.13 21.58
CA HIS A 479 5.79 -12.74 21.74
C HIS A 479 4.74 -12.01 20.88
N CYS A 480 4.08 -12.77 20.02
CA CYS A 480 3.07 -12.30 19.10
C CYS A 480 1.76 -13.07 19.28
N SER A 481 0.65 -12.35 19.17
CA SER A 481 -0.68 -12.94 18.98
C SER A 481 -1.01 -12.94 17.49
N VAL A 482 -1.31 -14.11 16.93
CA VAL A 482 -1.53 -14.28 15.49
C VAL A 482 -2.83 -15.01 15.22
N ALA A 483 -3.65 -14.47 14.32
CA ALA A 483 -4.85 -15.14 13.80
C ALA A 483 -4.86 -15.09 12.27
N SER A 484 -5.47 -16.09 11.64
CA SER A 484 -5.70 -16.13 10.19
C SER A 484 -7.19 -16.27 9.91
N HIS A 485 -7.77 -15.24 9.28
CA HIS A 485 -9.19 -15.16 8.98
C HIS A 485 -9.41 -15.46 7.50
N LYS A 486 -10.43 -16.28 7.20
CA LYS A 486 -10.74 -16.69 5.83
C LYS A 486 -11.78 -15.73 5.24
N LEU A 487 -11.62 -15.43 3.96
CA LEU A 487 -12.60 -14.66 3.19
C LEU A 487 -13.17 -15.53 2.08
N LEU A 488 -14.44 -15.86 2.22
CA LEU A 488 -15.19 -16.69 1.28
C LEU A 488 -15.87 -15.80 0.24
N ASN A 489 -15.75 -16.13 -1.04
CA ASN A 489 -16.48 -15.42 -2.09
C ASN A 489 -17.95 -15.85 -2.18
N HIS A 490 -18.70 -15.26 -3.12
CA HIS A 490 -20.10 -15.60 -3.41
C HIS A 490 -20.34 -17.07 -3.81
N THR A 491 -19.30 -17.77 -4.28
CA THR A 491 -19.34 -19.24 -4.54
C THR A 491 -18.98 -20.10 -3.33
N ARG A 492 -18.81 -19.48 -2.15
CA ARG A 492 -18.40 -20.11 -0.88
C ARG A 492 -17.01 -20.75 -0.91
N ARG A 493 -16.12 -20.26 -1.76
CA ARG A 493 -14.72 -20.67 -1.80
C ARG A 493 -13.87 -19.67 -1.04
N VAL A 494 -12.94 -20.16 -0.23
CA VAL A 494 -11.91 -19.31 0.37
C VAL A 494 -11.00 -18.81 -0.75
N VAL A 495 -10.98 -17.49 -0.96
CA VAL A 495 -10.18 -16.85 -2.00
C VAL A 495 -9.07 -15.99 -1.44
N TYR A 496 -9.32 -15.37 -0.26
CA TYR A 496 -8.32 -14.63 0.48
C TYR A 496 -8.20 -15.15 1.90
N THR A 497 -7.00 -15.01 2.46
CA THR A 497 -6.75 -15.16 3.90
C THR A 497 -6.13 -13.87 4.40
N VAL A 498 -6.70 -13.29 5.46
CA VAL A 498 -6.11 -12.14 6.14
C VAL A 498 -5.51 -12.61 7.45
N ARG A 499 -4.20 -12.43 7.62
CA ARG A 499 -3.51 -12.75 8.87
C ARG A 499 -3.28 -11.47 9.66
N MET A 500 -3.75 -11.44 10.90
CA MET A 500 -3.49 -10.39 11.87
C MET A 500 -2.35 -10.82 12.79
N ILE A 501 -1.40 -9.93 13.03
CA ILE A 501 -0.25 -10.16 13.92
C ILE A 501 -0.15 -8.97 14.87
N HIS A 502 -0.13 -9.22 16.17
CA HIS A 502 0.10 -8.21 17.20
C HIS A 502 1.34 -8.57 18.02
N SER A 503 2.29 -7.64 18.11
CA SER A 503 3.47 -7.72 18.95
C SER A 503 3.45 -6.56 19.94
N GLU A 504 3.28 -6.87 21.22
CA GLU A 504 3.45 -5.90 22.30
C GLU A 504 4.92 -5.49 22.48
N PRO A 505 5.93 -6.39 22.43
CA PRO A 505 7.33 -6.01 22.57
C PRO A 505 7.79 -4.98 21.52
N LEU A 506 7.32 -5.11 20.27
CA LEU A 506 7.65 -4.18 19.19
C LEU A 506 6.71 -2.97 19.12
N LEU A 507 5.63 -2.94 19.92
CA LEU A 507 4.50 -2.04 19.75
C LEU A 507 3.96 -2.01 18.31
N MET A 508 3.88 -3.19 17.69
CA MET A 508 3.61 -3.36 16.27
C MET A 508 2.36 -4.21 16.04
N SER A 509 1.54 -3.81 15.08
CA SER A 509 0.50 -4.65 14.51
C SER A 509 0.69 -4.70 13.00
N ALA A 510 0.56 -5.89 12.44
CA ALA A 510 0.69 -6.15 11.01
C ALA A 510 -0.53 -6.94 10.49
N ILE A 511 -0.83 -6.70 9.23
CA ILE A 511 -1.92 -7.29 8.47
C ILE A 511 -1.29 -7.86 7.20
N HIS A 512 -1.46 -9.14 6.97
CA HIS A 512 -1.08 -9.78 5.70
C HIS A 512 -2.33 -10.17 4.94
N VAL A 513 -2.36 -9.87 3.65
CA VAL A 513 -3.44 -10.28 2.76
C VAL A 513 -2.88 -11.26 1.74
N PHE A 514 -3.33 -12.51 1.84
CA PHE A 514 -2.95 -13.58 0.93
C PHE A 514 -4.05 -13.83 -0.10
N TYR A 515 -3.68 -13.91 -1.37
CA TYR A 515 -4.50 -14.51 -2.43
C TYR A 515 -4.06 -15.96 -2.63
N GLY A 516 -4.88 -16.93 -2.25
CA GLY A 516 -4.44 -18.31 -2.08
C GLY A 516 -3.30 -18.40 -1.06
N ASP A 517 -2.11 -18.83 -1.50
CA ASP A 517 -0.88 -18.93 -0.73
C ASP A 517 0.10 -17.75 -0.97
N LYS A 518 -0.25 -16.82 -1.85
CA LYS A 518 0.62 -15.70 -2.26
C LYS A 518 0.34 -14.46 -1.44
N LEU A 519 1.37 -13.90 -0.81
CA LEU A 519 1.27 -12.63 -0.09
C LEU A 519 1.14 -11.47 -1.10
N THR A 520 -0.02 -10.83 -1.15
CA THR A 520 -0.37 -9.84 -2.19
C THR A 520 -0.30 -8.41 -1.66
N ALA A 521 -0.71 -8.18 -0.41
CA ALA A 521 -0.61 -6.89 0.25
C ALA A 521 -0.22 -7.08 1.72
N VAL A 522 0.44 -6.08 2.28
CA VAL A 522 0.69 -5.98 3.72
C VAL A 522 0.27 -4.61 4.22
N ALA A 523 -0.20 -4.54 5.45
CA ALA A 523 -0.40 -3.28 6.14
C ALA A 523 0.21 -3.36 7.54
N HIS A 524 0.71 -2.25 8.06
CA HIS A 524 1.33 -2.25 9.38
C HIS A 524 1.24 -0.89 10.06
N LEU A 525 1.33 -0.89 11.38
CA LEU A 525 1.39 0.36 12.12
C LEU A 525 2.60 1.18 11.71
N VAL A 526 2.37 2.47 11.50
CA VAL A 526 3.43 3.45 11.34
C VAL A 526 4.01 3.73 12.72
N VAL A 527 5.28 3.41 12.89
CA VAL A 527 6.02 3.60 14.14
C VAL A 527 7.04 4.72 14.01
N GLY A 528 7.32 5.40 15.12
CA GLY A 528 8.29 6.49 15.17
C GLY A 528 7.85 7.75 14.43
N ASP A 529 8.83 8.52 13.97
CA ASP A 529 8.61 9.86 13.40
C ASP A 529 8.56 9.81 11.85
N GLN A 530 7.97 8.77 11.25
CA GLN A 530 7.93 8.54 9.78
C GLN A 530 6.98 9.47 9.02
N LEU A 531 5.94 9.99 9.68
CA LEU A 531 4.97 10.92 9.11
C LEU A 531 5.10 12.31 9.75
N PRO A 532 4.88 13.40 9.00
CA PRO A 532 4.96 14.76 9.54
C PRO A 532 3.81 15.05 10.52
N LEU A 533 4.10 15.95 11.46
CA LEU A 533 3.04 16.57 12.26
C LEU A 533 2.18 17.49 11.36
N PRO A 534 0.89 17.68 11.67
CA PRO A 534 0.07 18.67 10.98
C PRO A 534 0.68 20.08 10.97
N SER A 535 1.39 20.45 12.04
CA SER A 535 2.07 21.74 12.18
C SER A 535 3.33 21.87 11.30
N SER A 536 3.87 20.78 10.78
CA SER A 536 5.13 20.76 10.01
C SER A 536 4.92 21.01 8.52
N VAL A 537 3.67 21.14 8.06
CA VAL A 537 3.31 21.37 6.65
C VAL A 537 2.37 22.58 6.52
N ILE A 538 2.30 23.19 5.33
CA ILE A 538 1.32 24.24 5.02
C ILE A 538 -0.02 23.60 4.68
N GLU A 539 -0.01 22.64 3.75
CA GLU A 539 -1.24 22.05 3.22
C GLU A 539 -1.47 20.64 3.80
N SER A 540 -1.91 20.57 5.05
CA SER A 540 -2.21 19.30 5.72
C SER A 540 -3.25 18.44 4.97
N LYS A 541 -4.09 19.05 4.13
CA LYS A 541 -5.03 18.33 3.25
C LYS A 541 -4.35 17.62 2.07
N LYS A 542 -3.13 18.03 1.68
CA LYS A 542 -2.35 17.38 0.61
C LYS A 542 -1.29 16.41 1.13
N CYS A 543 -1.03 16.40 2.43
CA CYS A 543 -0.01 15.57 3.07
C CYS A 543 -0.62 14.53 4.01
N VAL A 544 0.00 13.36 4.10
CA VAL A 544 -0.32 12.40 5.16
C VAL A 544 0.31 12.88 6.46
N THR A 545 -0.51 13.23 7.46
CA THR A 545 -0.04 13.76 8.75
C THR A 545 -0.52 12.89 9.91
N LEU A 546 0.27 12.84 10.97
CA LEU A 546 -0.04 12.07 12.18
C LEU A 546 0.30 12.90 13.41
N ASN A 547 -0.62 12.98 14.37
CA ASN A 547 -0.38 13.58 15.69
C ASN A 547 -0.53 12.52 16.80
N PRO A 548 0.56 11.83 17.20
CA PRO A 548 0.48 10.79 18.23
C PRO A 548 0.04 11.32 19.60
N LYS A 549 0.28 12.62 19.90
CA LYS A 549 -0.11 13.24 21.19
C LYS A 549 -1.62 13.36 21.35
N GLU A 550 -2.36 13.41 20.25
CA GLU A 550 -3.83 13.39 20.23
C GLU A 550 -4.38 11.95 20.22
N GLY A 551 -3.54 10.93 20.43
CA GLY A 551 -3.95 9.54 20.39
C GLY A 551 -4.20 9.01 18.98
N GLN A 552 -3.80 9.73 17.93
CA GLN A 552 -3.93 9.25 16.56
C GLN A 552 -3.04 8.01 16.34
N ARG A 553 -3.53 7.11 15.49
CA ARG A 553 -2.80 5.93 15.00
C ARG A 553 -2.86 5.89 13.49
N ALA A 554 -1.78 5.42 12.87
CA ALA A 554 -1.66 5.32 11.42
C ALA A 554 -1.26 3.89 11.02
N VAL A 555 -1.83 3.41 9.92
CA VAL A 555 -1.50 2.14 9.29
C VAL A 555 -1.12 2.42 7.84
N LEU A 556 0.10 2.02 7.46
CA LEU A 556 0.61 2.07 6.10
C LEU A 556 0.25 0.77 5.37
N ILE A 557 -0.33 0.88 4.18
CA ILE A 557 -0.71 -0.25 3.33
C ILE A 557 0.25 -0.29 2.13
N LYS A 558 0.86 -1.45 1.88
CA LYS A 558 1.80 -1.70 0.79
C LYS A 558 1.27 -2.77 -0.16
N SER A 559 1.51 -2.58 -1.45
CA SER A 559 1.30 -3.55 -2.52
C SER A 559 2.60 -3.85 -3.25
N SER A 560 2.53 -4.70 -4.27
CA SER A 560 3.67 -4.99 -5.15
C SER A 560 4.28 -3.75 -5.81
N LYS A 561 3.52 -2.65 -5.91
CA LYS A 561 3.96 -1.38 -6.52
C LYS A 561 4.59 -0.39 -5.54
N GLY A 562 4.62 -0.71 -4.23
CA GLY A 562 5.07 0.19 -3.19
C GLY A 562 3.99 0.54 -2.18
N ASP A 563 4.08 1.72 -1.60
CA ASP A 563 3.08 2.21 -0.66
C ASP A 563 1.79 2.58 -1.41
N TRP A 564 0.67 1.98 -1.03
CA TRP A 564 -0.63 2.17 -1.67
C TRP A 564 -1.44 3.28 -1.02
N GLY A 565 -1.44 3.33 0.32
CA GLY A 565 -2.13 4.38 1.05
C GLY A 565 -1.90 4.31 2.56
N VAL A 566 -2.38 5.33 3.27
CA VAL A 566 -2.25 5.43 4.72
C VAL A 566 -3.61 5.70 5.35
N ALA A 567 -4.05 4.83 6.25
CA ALA A 567 -5.21 5.06 7.11
C ALA A 567 -4.76 5.71 8.42
N VAL A 568 -5.41 6.78 8.84
CA VAL A 568 -5.18 7.49 10.10
C VAL A 568 -6.49 7.57 10.85
N GLY A 569 -6.53 7.23 12.12
CA GLY A 569 -7.74 7.42 12.93
C GLY A 569 -7.47 7.71 14.39
N TRP A 570 -8.52 8.16 15.07
CA TRP A 570 -8.52 8.55 16.48
C TRP A 570 -9.91 8.37 17.08
N TRP A 571 -9.96 8.38 18.42
CA TRP A 571 -11.22 8.30 19.14
C TRP A 571 -11.69 9.70 19.54
N GLU A 572 -12.91 10.05 19.16
CA GLU A 572 -13.51 11.37 19.35
C GLU A 572 -14.63 11.30 20.41
N GLY A 573 -14.80 12.36 21.19
CA GLY A 573 -15.99 12.54 22.02
C GLY A 573 -16.16 11.62 23.25
N PHE A 574 -15.14 10.84 23.64
CA PHE A 574 -15.21 10.01 24.86
C PHE A 574 -15.25 10.87 26.13
N GLN A 575 -16.25 10.64 26.99
CA GLN A 575 -16.41 11.33 28.26
C GLN A 575 -16.67 10.34 29.39
N ARG A 576 -15.68 10.20 30.28
CA ARG A 576 -15.77 9.30 31.44
C ARG A 576 -16.90 9.73 32.38
N ARG A 577 -17.78 8.81 32.76
CA ARG A 577 -18.80 9.07 33.81
C ARG A 577 -18.12 9.43 35.13
N LEU A 578 -18.36 10.63 35.63
CA LEU A 578 -17.88 11.11 36.93
C LEU A 578 -18.95 10.86 38.01
N THR A 579 -18.87 9.73 38.72
CA THR A 579 -19.65 9.38 39.92
C THR A 579 -21.19 9.32 39.77
N SER A 580 -21.87 8.72 40.75
CA SER A 580 -23.25 8.20 40.76
C SER A 580 -24.42 9.20 40.53
N ARG A 581 -24.18 10.37 39.95
CA ARG A 581 -25.26 11.27 39.51
C ARG A 581 -25.59 11.03 38.03
N LYS A 582 -26.86 11.18 37.68
CA LYS A 582 -27.45 11.01 36.32
C LYS A 582 -26.89 12.04 35.30
N GLY A 583 -25.60 11.99 35.01
CA GLY A 583 -24.99 12.60 33.83
C GLY A 583 -24.69 11.51 32.79
N SER A 584 -25.05 11.72 31.53
CA SER A 584 -24.73 10.80 30.45
C SER A 584 -23.25 10.93 30.08
N GLY A 585 -22.41 10.01 30.55
CA GLY A 585 -21.10 9.82 29.92
C GLY A 585 -21.28 9.40 28.46
N SER A 586 -20.34 9.80 27.60
CA SER A 586 -20.30 9.47 26.18
C SER A 586 -19.26 8.37 25.94
N GLU A 587 -19.63 7.33 25.21
CA GLU A 587 -18.71 6.26 24.80
C GLU A 587 -17.77 6.72 23.67
N GLY A 588 -18.05 7.89 23.06
CA GLY A 588 -17.32 8.41 21.92
C GLY A 588 -17.44 7.51 20.69
N HIS A 589 -16.68 7.83 19.65
CA HIS A 589 -16.67 7.06 18.41
C HIS A 589 -15.31 7.15 17.73
N LEU A 590 -15.10 6.27 16.75
CA LEU A 590 -13.92 6.29 15.91
C LEU A 590 -14.11 7.27 14.75
N GLU A 591 -13.09 8.06 14.48
CA GLU A 591 -12.92 8.82 13.24
C GLU A 591 -11.75 8.23 12.46
N VAL A 592 -11.94 8.03 11.15
CA VAL A 592 -10.90 7.52 10.25
C VAL A 592 -10.84 8.38 8.99
N ARG A 593 -9.62 8.66 8.55
CA ARG A 593 -9.32 9.22 7.24
C ARG A 593 -8.30 8.33 6.52
N PHE A 594 -8.49 8.13 5.23
CA PHE A 594 -7.61 7.33 4.38
C PHE A 594 -7.06 8.16 3.22
N TYR A 595 -5.74 8.22 3.11
CA TYR A 595 -5.07 8.90 2.00
C TYR A 595 -4.62 7.88 0.96
N HIS A 596 -5.19 7.93 -0.23
CA HIS A 596 -4.79 7.09 -1.35
C HIS A 596 -3.65 7.76 -2.12
N LEU A 597 -2.45 7.15 -2.12
CA LEU A 597 -1.23 7.81 -2.58
C LEU A 597 -1.21 8.08 -4.09
N SER A 598 -1.82 7.20 -4.89
CA SER A 598 -1.84 7.36 -6.35
C SER A 598 -2.81 8.46 -6.80
N THR A 599 -3.99 8.58 -6.17
CA THR A 599 -4.97 9.64 -6.49
C THR A 599 -4.76 10.92 -5.70
N ARG A 600 -3.94 10.89 -4.64
CA ARG A 600 -3.66 12.00 -3.72
C ARG A 600 -4.94 12.58 -3.08
N LYS A 601 -5.90 11.71 -2.76
CA LYS A 601 -7.20 12.09 -2.18
C LYS A 601 -7.39 11.47 -0.80
N TRP A 602 -8.05 12.25 0.07
CA TRP A 602 -8.56 11.77 1.34
C TRP A 602 -9.98 11.23 1.20
N HIS A 603 -10.22 10.09 1.84
CA HIS A 603 -11.53 9.51 2.11
C HIS A 603 -11.76 9.53 3.63
N TYR A 604 -13.01 9.62 4.07
CA TYR A 604 -13.36 9.83 5.49
C TYR A 604 -14.47 8.88 5.92
N VAL A 605 -14.39 8.39 7.16
CA VAL A 605 -15.40 7.54 7.79
C VAL A 605 -15.55 7.96 9.25
N SER A 606 -16.79 8.25 9.64
CA SER A 606 -17.17 8.53 11.04
C SER A 606 -18.05 7.40 11.57
N PHE A 607 -17.74 6.92 12.77
CA PHE A 607 -18.50 5.86 13.44
C PHE A 607 -19.56 6.39 14.42
N ASP A 608 -19.75 7.71 14.53
CA ASP A 608 -20.69 8.34 15.48
C ASP A 608 -22.11 7.75 15.43
N ARG A 609 -22.59 7.45 14.22
CA ARG A 609 -23.94 6.91 14.00
C ARG A 609 -23.96 5.40 13.79
N LEU A 610 -22.81 4.77 13.55
CA LEU A 610 -22.74 3.36 13.15
C LEU A 610 -23.14 2.40 14.27
N TYR A 611 -22.84 2.72 15.52
CA TYR A 611 -23.20 1.88 16.67
C TYR A 611 -24.70 1.90 17.01
N SER A 612 -25.47 2.80 16.39
CA SER A 612 -26.90 3.02 16.68
C SER A 612 -27.86 2.46 15.61
N LEU A 613 -27.32 2.00 14.48
CA LEU A 613 -28.10 1.55 13.33
C LEU A 613 -28.32 0.03 13.38
N ALA A 614 -29.46 -0.44 12.86
CA ALA A 614 -29.80 -1.86 12.78
C ALA A 614 -28.86 -2.68 11.88
N THR A 615 -28.06 -2.01 11.05
CA THR A 615 -26.94 -2.58 10.29
C THR A 615 -25.79 -1.57 10.29
N SER A 616 -24.67 -1.86 10.95
CA SER A 616 -23.52 -0.96 10.98
C SER A 616 -22.72 -1.09 9.67
N LYS A 617 -23.05 -0.28 8.66
CA LYS A 617 -22.36 -0.29 7.35
C LYS A 617 -21.48 0.95 7.16
N PHE A 618 -20.22 0.78 6.75
CA PHE A 618 -19.37 1.90 6.37
C PHE A 618 -18.81 1.76 4.96
N GLU A 619 -18.52 2.89 4.34
CA GLU A 619 -17.93 2.99 3.02
C GLU A 619 -16.58 3.69 3.11
N ILE A 620 -15.54 3.14 2.49
CA ILE A 620 -14.23 3.77 2.44
C ILE A 620 -13.51 3.40 1.13
N GLY A 621 -13.03 4.41 0.41
CA GLY A 621 -12.47 4.17 -0.92
C GLY A 621 -13.53 3.57 -1.85
N ASP A 622 -13.25 2.38 -2.40
CA ASP A 622 -14.18 1.62 -3.25
C ASP A 622 -14.79 0.40 -2.52
N CYS A 623 -14.82 0.44 -1.19
CA CYS A 623 -15.31 -0.63 -0.33
C CYS A 623 -16.64 -0.27 0.32
N VAL A 624 -17.56 -1.24 0.38
CA VAL A 624 -18.74 -1.22 1.25
C VAL A 624 -18.63 -2.39 2.22
N VAL A 625 -18.72 -2.11 3.53
CA VAL A 625 -18.48 -3.11 4.58
C VAL A 625 -19.62 -3.12 5.57
N GLU A 626 -20.19 -4.30 5.81
CA GLU A 626 -21.05 -4.54 6.98
C GLU A 626 -20.16 -4.96 8.16
N PHE A 627 -20.09 -4.08 9.15
CA PHE A 627 -19.16 -4.19 10.26
C PHE A 627 -19.44 -5.42 11.13
N ASP A 628 -20.72 -5.64 11.44
CA ASP A 628 -21.17 -6.70 12.35
C ASP A 628 -21.03 -8.10 11.74
N SER A 629 -21.45 -8.24 10.49
CA SER A 629 -21.50 -9.54 9.79
C SER A 629 -20.18 -9.92 9.12
N GLY A 630 -19.30 -8.95 8.89
CA GLY A 630 -18.06 -9.12 8.12
C GLY A 630 -18.32 -9.37 6.63
N PHE A 631 -19.46 -8.91 6.10
CA PHE A 631 -19.72 -8.86 4.66
C PHE A 631 -18.97 -7.69 4.03
N ILE A 632 -18.29 -7.96 2.92
CA ILE A 632 -17.42 -7.01 2.24
C ILE A 632 -17.76 -7.02 0.76
N GLU A 633 -17.91 -5.85 0.17
CA GLU A 633 -18.01 -5.63 -1.26
C GLU A 633 -16.92 -4.65 -1.70
N ILE A 634 -16.16 -5.03 -2.72
CA ILE A 634 -15.06 -4.22 -3.27
C ILE A 634 -15.24 -4.12 -4.78
N SER A 635 -15.14 -2.89 -5.31
CA SER A 635 -15.15 -2.67 -6.76
C SER A 635 -14.01 -3.43 -7.46
N SER A 636 -14.34 -4.07 -8.59
CA SER A 636 -13.36 -4.78 -9.42
C SER A 636 -12.62 -3.87 -10.42
N GLU A 637 -13.06 -2.62 -10.59
CA GLU A 637 -12.61 -1.73 -11.67
C GLU A 637 -11.10 -1.44 -11.62
N LYS A 638 -10.55 -1.23 -10.43
CA LYS A 638 -9.14 -0.85 -10.24
C LYS A 638 -8.19 -2.04 -10.06
N CYS A 639 -8.71 -3.26 -9.93
CA CYS A 639 -7.92 -4.47 -9.64
C CYS A 639 -7.14 -4.41 -8.30
N GLU A 640 -7.62 -3.65 -7.31
CA GLU A 640 -6.94 -3.38 -6.02
C GLU A 640 -7.64 -4.10 -4.85
N ILE A 641 -8.14 -5.32 -5.06
CA ILE A 641 -8.96 -6.02 -4.05
C ILE A 641 -8.15 -6.30 -2.78
N ALA A 642 -6.89 -6.74 -2.91
CA ALA A 642 -6.06 -7.10 -1.76
C ALA A 642 -5.66 -5.88 -0.92
N GLU A 643 -5.39 -4.76 -1.57
CA GLU A 643 -5.07 -3.49 -0.92
C GLU A 643 -6.28 -2.92 -0.16
N ASN A 644 -7.46 -3.01 -0.77
CA ASN A 644 -8.73 -2.65 -0.15
C ASN A 644 -9.07 -3.56 1.05
N LEU A 645 -8.78 -4.87 0.98
CA LEU A 645 -8.84 -5.75 2.16
C LEU A 645 -7.87 -5.28 3.26
N GLY A 646 -6.65 -4.88 2.89
CA GLY A 646 -5.71 -4.25 3.81
C GLY A 646 -6.30 -3.01 4.48
N LEU A 647 -7.00 -2.15 3.73
CA LEU A 647 -7.68 -0.96 4.26
C LEU A 647 -8.81 -1.32 5.24
N ILE A 648 -9.68 -2.25 4.88
CA ILE A 648 -10.81 -2.67 5.72
C ILE A 648 -10.32 -3.17 7.08
N PHE A 649 -9.31 -4.05 7.07
CA PHE A 649 -8.71 -4.56 8.31
C PHE A 649 -7.89 -3.50 9.03
N SER A 650 -7.33 -2.50 8.32
CA SER A 650 -6.68 -1.34 8.94
C SER A 650 -7.68 -0.47 9.71
N VAL A 651 -8.89 -0.26 9.18
CA VAL A 651 -9.97 0.47 9.88
C VAL A 651 -10.36 -0.28 11.16
N ALA A 652 -10.57 -1.59 11.07
CA ALA A 652 -10.89 -2.42 12.22
C ALA A 652 -9.75 -2.44 13.26
N LEU A 653 -8.49 -2.51 12.81
CA LEU A 653 -7.32 -2.42 13.67
C LEU A 653 -7.24 -1.07 14.38
N ILE A 654 -7.39 0.04 13.65
CA ILE A 654 -7.34 1.39 14.23
C ILE A 654 -8.45 1.56 15.28
N HIS A 655 -9.63 0.98 15.04
CA HIS A 655 -10.69 0.91 16.06
C HIS A 655 -10.17 0.27 17.36
N VAL A 656 -9.67 -0.95 17.27
CA VAL A 656 -9.14 -1.73 18.41
C VAL A 656 -8.03 -0.98 19.17
N LEU A 657 -7.19 -0.24 18.44
CA LEU A 657 -6.05 0.49 19.01
C LEU A 657 -6.45 1.82 19.65
N CYS A 658 -7.42 2.52 19.08
CA CYS A 658 -7.86 3.84 19.55
C CYS A 658 -8.97 3.76 20.60
N GLN A 659 -9.73 2.65 20.66
CA GLN A 659 -10.85 2.49 21.59
C GLN A 659 -10.41 2.66 23.06
N PRO A 660 -11.03 3.58 23.82
CA PRO A 660 -10.80 3.72 25.23
C PRO A 660 -11.17 2.44 25.97
N ARG A 661 -10.23 1.90 26.75
CA ARG A 661 -10.45 0.70 27.56
C ARG A 661 -10.67 1.07 29.04
N PRO A 662 -11.58 0.38 29.76
CA PRO A 662 -11.71 0.50 31.21
C PRO A 662 -10.39 0.24 31.93
N SER A 663 -10.18 0.85 33.09
CA SER A 663 -8.93 0.73 33.87
C SER A 663 -8.63 -0.69 34.38
N ASN A 664 -9.63 -1.56 34.42
CA ASN A 664 -9.53 -2.95 34.86
C ASN A 664 -9.71 -3.94 33.70
N TRP A 665 -9.67 -3.48 32.45
CA TRP A 665 -9.74 -4.38 31.29
C TRP A 665 -8.46 -5.20 31.18
N ALA A 666 -8.60 -6.49 30.88
CA ALA A 666 -7.49 -7.41 30.63
C ALA A 666 -7.76 -8.23 29.36
N PRO A 667 -6.71 -8.57 28.59
CA PRO A 667 -6.87 -9.37 27.39
C PRO A 667 -7.27 -10.81 27.73
N GLN A 668 -8.12 -11.41 26.89
CA GLN A 668 -8.44 -12.83 26.96
C GLN A 668 -7.31 -13.62 26.28
N LEU A 669 -6.43 -14.20 27.09
CA LEU A 669 -5.57 -15.30 26.62
C LEU A 669 -6.49 -16.51 26.43
N SER A 670 -6.47 -17.13 25.25
CA SER A 670 -7.27 -18.32 24.95
C SER A 670 -7.02 -19.41 26.01
N SER A 671 -7.91 -19.48 26.99
CA SER A 671 -8.06 -20.63 27.87
C SER A 671 -9.43 -21.20 27.57
N SER A 672 -9.51 -22.53 27.60
CA SER A 672 -10.75 -23.30 27.51
C SER A 672 -11.89 -22.60 28.23
N ARG A 673 -13.09 -22.61 27.63
CA ARG A 673 -14.34 -22.11 28.21
C ARG A 673 -14.64 -22.76 29.58
N SER A 674 -13.95 -22.31 30.61
CA SER A 674 -14.15 -22.73 31.99
C SER A 674 -14.14 -21.46 32.85
N GLU A 675 -15.33 -21.19 33.38
CA GLU A 675 -15.72 -20.18 34.36
C GLU A 675 -15.94 -18.74 33.82
N GLU A 676 -17.23 -18.36 33.82
CA GLU A 676 -17.76 -17.02 33.56
C GLU A 676 -17.24 -16.01 34.61
N GLN A 677 -16.06 -15.45 34.41
CA GLN A 677 -15.77 -14.11 34.92
C GLN A 677 -16.27 -13.10 33.89
N ALA A 678 -17.36 -12.40 34.22
CA ALA A 678 -17.92 -11.34 33.40
C ALA A 678 -16.93 -10.16 33.32
N LEU A 679 -16.11 -10.14 32.26
CA LEU A 679 -15.21 -9.04 31.97
C LEU A 679 -16.01 -7.75 31.69
N PRO A 680 -15.42 -6.56 31.95
CA PRO A 680 -16.07 -5.28 31.63
C PRO A 680 -16.37 -5.18 30.12
N ARG A 681 -17.63 -4.87 29.77
CA ARG A 681 -18.08 -4.77 28.37
C ARG A 681 -17.48 -3.54 27.66
N LEU A 682 -17.03 -3.72 26.41
CA LEU A 682 -16.56 -2.71 25.45
C LEU A 682 -17.69 -2.23 24.53
N GLY A 683 -18.85 -1.90 25.10
CA GLY A 683 -19.95 -1.26 24.36
C GLY A 683 -20.48 -2.07 23.16
N GLY A 684 -20.45 -3.42 23.20
CA GLY A 684 -20.92 -4.29 22.11
C GLY A 684 -19.87 -4.62 21.04
N SER A 685 -18.66 -4.06 21.13
CA SER A 685 -17.55 -4.33 20.19
C SER A 685 -17.14 -5.81 20.13
N GLU A 686 -17.37 -6.55 21.23
CA GLU A 686 -17.10 -7.98 21.38
C GLU A 686 -17.96 -8.87 20.45
N GLU A 687 -19.04 -8.34 19.89
CA GLU A 687 -19.99 -9.08 19.03
C GLU A 687 -19.77 -8.79 17.55
N ILE A 688 -18.87 -7.85 17.22
CA ILE A 688 -18.62 -7.36 15.86
C ILE A 688 -17.54 -8.23 15.21
N ALA A 689 -17.88 -8.95 14.14
CA ALA A 689 -17.00 -9.93 13.49
C ALA A 689 -15.64 -9.33 13.06
N LEU A 690 -15.64 -8.11 12.51
CA LEU A 690 -14.40 -7.45 12.10
C LEU A 690 -13.52 -7.00 13.28
N LEU A 691 -14.10 -6.62 14.41
CA LEU A 691 -13.34 -6.24 15.60
C LEU A 691 -12.77 -7.46 16.34
N LEU A 692 -13.53 -8.55 16.38
CA LEU A 692 -13.01 -9.85 16.83
C LEU A 692 -11.85 -10.29 15.97
N ALA A 693 -11.98 -10.20 14.64
CA ALA A 693 -10.88 -10.49 13.73
C ALA A 693 -9.68 -9.55 13.96
N ALA A 694 -9.91 -8.26 14.19
CA ALA A 694 -8.84 -7.30 14.50
C ALA A 694 -8.23 -7.42 15.91
N GLY A 695 -8.71 -8.35 16.75
CA GLY A 695 -8.11 -8.65 18.05
C GLY A 695 -8.62 -7.79 19.20
N VAL A 696 -9.88 -7.32 19.18
CA VAL A 696 -10.45 -6.46 20.24
C VAL A 696 -10.33 -7.05 21.66
N LEU A 697 -10.39 -8.39 21.76
CA LEU A 697 -10.28 -9.16 23.01
C LEU A 697 -8.84 -9.57 23.35
N ILE A 698 -7.87 -9.29 22.48
CA ILE A 698 -6.49 -9.78 22.60
C ILE A 698 -5.56 -8.63 23.02
N ALA A 699 -4.39 -8.99 23.55
CA ALA A 699 -3.35 -8.02 23.87
C ALA A 699 -2.85 -7.35 22.57
N THR A 700 -2.97 -6.04 22.51
CA THR A 700 -2.63 -5.22 21.34
C THR A 700 -1.89 -3.96 21.79
N PRO A 701 -1.07 -3.33 20.93
CA PRO A 701 -0.37 -2.08 21.23
C PRO A 701 -1.33 -0.87 21.16
N CYS A 702 -2.44 -0.94 21.90
CA CYS A 702 -3.47 0.08 21.93
C CYS A 702 -3.05 1.32 22.75
N ASN A 703 -3.74 2.44 22.55
CA ASN A 703 -3.47 3.70 23.25
C ASN A 703 -3.49 3.55 24.78
N HIS A 704 -4.33 2.64 25.29
CA HIS A 704 -4.42 2.35 26.72
C HIS A 704 -3.12 1.74 27.28
N ALA A 705 -2.43 0.92 26.49
CA ALA A 705 -1.22 0.20 26.90
C ALA A 705 0.06 1.03 26.76
N ILE A 706 0.09 2.06 25.91
CA ILE A 706 1.28 2.86 25.57
C ILE A 706 1.43 4.09 26.49
N LYS A 707 1.24 3.94 27.81
CA LYS A 707 1.39 5.08 28.75
C LYS A 707 2.82 5.56 28.90
#